data_AF-A0A2V8XKP5-F1
#
_entry.id   AF-A0A2V8XKP5-F1
#
_cell.length_a   1.000
_cell.length_b   1.000
_cell.length_c   1.000
_cell.angle_alpha   90.00
_cell.angle_beta   90.00
_cell.angle_gamma   90.00
#
_symmetry.space_group_name_H-M   'P 1'
#
loop_
_entity.id
_entity.type
_entity.pdbx_description
1 polymer ?
#
loop_
_entity_poly.entity_id
_entity_poly.type
_entity_poly.pdbx_seq_one_letter_code
_entity_poly.pdbx_strand_id
1 'polypeptide(L)'
;MNRSVLAVILLAVLCAGCSGLASQTTQTAGPVATAPSITTQPGSQSVTAGQTATFSVAATGTAPLSYQWKKNGLAVSGASSSAYTTLPTSSSDTGAQFTVVVSNSSGSVTSSAAVLTVSTSIPPLELTTSQLPGGTVGSSYSTTLSASGGTPPYSWSVSSGTLPTGLSLSSSGTLSGTPTVAGAFPFTVAVKDTASASASASLSINVASVSPLQITSSQLPGGTVSSAYSATLSASGGTSPYSWSVSSGTLPTGLSLSSSGALSGTPTVAGSFPFTVAVKDAASASASASLSINVVTAAPPTVSISNPASGATLSGTTTVSGVASDGLPITSVQLSVDGGAFSNASGTTSWSFSLNTNSLSNGAHTLTAKVNDSSGNSATSSPVSITVNNGSTTATDCSLYASPSGSDSNSGTSSSSPKTFQGAANSTQSGSVVCLLGGTYSLSSSFSPPTSGSPSSWITYKNYDSTPVNFVWSGGSNASAMFYIGGGSFPSGPAYLEFRGLNLNGNTNAADGFFCRGSHHLRFISNSISNTGGSGIASIDCDYLTSDHNLINHNGYIPSGTANPQWYSWTSAISYNSNQWFDNYAGFHNIISNNIISGEVDQSTHHTDGNGIILDLSSGSYDPSTANTPPALILNNVVYGNGGRCIVAYVVTNFWIVNNTCFKNDLDTSESSFGSFEPNDSHDGYLINNIAVAYQSGHPPYEQGGTVTNVHYYADLYFGASNNFSYSDPSQFLQADPLFLNPPSLGAGGYANALAPSLLSTGLTLLPTSPAYNRGIDPSTLSGLPANIVSDLKKYIYTDINGKARPQGGGVDLGAYQH
;
A
#
# COMPACT_ATOMS: atom_id res chain seq x y z
N MET A 1 29.86 -28.99 24.22
CA MET A 1 30.34 -29.79 25.36
C MET A 1 29.40 -30.98 25.57
N ASN A 2 29.97 -32.19 25.69
CA ASN A 2 29.40 -33.46 26.16
C ASN A 2 28.03 -34.00 25.67
N ARG A 3 28.13 -35.06 24.86
CA ARG A 3 27.55 -36.43 25.01
C ARG A 3 26.06 -36.60 25.39
N SER A 4 25.25 -37.18 24.48
CA SER A 4 24.85 -38.61 24.51
C SER A 4 23.60 -38.91 23.66
N VAL A 5 23.80 -39.77 22.66
CA VAL A 5 22.96 -40.89 22.15
C VAL A 5 21.42 -40.74 22.13
N LEU A 6 20.84 -40.72 20.92
CA LEU A 6 19.49 -41.22 20.63
C LEU A 6 19.40 -41.79 19.21
N ALA A 7 18.72 -42.93 19.10
CA ALA A 7 18.02 -43.49 17.94
C ALA A 7 18.83 -43.94 16.69
N VAL A 8 18.75 -45.25 16.40
CA VAL A 8 18.80 -45.75 15.01
C VAL A 8 17.57 -46.64 14.79
N ILE A 9 16.70 -46.12 13.93
CA ILE A 9 15.68 -46.84 13.15
C ILE A 9 16.43 -47.59 12.03
N LEU A 10 16.05 -48.82 11.72
CA LEU A 10 16.23 -49.32 10.36
C LEU A 10 14.99 -50.06 9.85
N LEU A 11 14.42 -49.44 8.83
CA LEU A 11 13.36 -49.87 7.94
C LEU A 11 14.02 -50.54 6.72
N ALA A 12 13.52 -51.68 6.26
CA ALA A 12 13.71 -52.18 4.89
C ALA A 12 12.52 -53.12 4.59
N VAL A 13 11.50 -52.70 3.86
CA VAL A 13 11.43 -52.56 2.38
C VAL A 13 11.68 -53.89 1.69
N LEU A 14 10.60 -54.49 1.16
CA LEU A 14 10.48 -54.82 -0.27
C LEU A 14 9.05 -55.31 -0.55
N CYS A 15 8.33 -54.51 -1.31
CA CYS A 15 7.09 -54.86 -1.99
C CYS A 15 7.46 -55.35 -3.38
N ALA A 16 7.01 -56.53 -3.79
CA ALA A 16 6.72 -56.86 -5.18
C ALA A 16 6.09 -58.26 -5.28
N GLY A 17 5.03 -58.37 -6.08
CA GLY A 17 4.62 -59.65 -6.65
C GLY A 17 3.19 -60.05 -6.33
N CYS A 18 2.29 -59.68 -7.24
CA CYS A 18 0.88 -60.02 -7.23
C CYS A 18 0.63 -61.50 -7.55
N SER A 19 -0.57 -61.97 -7.17
CA SER A 19 -1.38 -63.06 -7.75
C SER A 19 -1.10 -64.52 -7.37
N GLY A 20 -2.22 -65.20 -7.02
CA GLY A 20 -2.47 -66.58 -7.45
C GLY A 20 -2.42 -67.66 -6.38
N LEU A 21 -3.59 -68.15 -5.99
CA LEU A 21 -3.83 -69.29 -5.10
C LEU A 21 -3.16 -70.60 -5.57
N ALA A 22 -2.69 -71.40 -4.60
CA ALA A 22 -3.01 -72.83 -4.48
C ALA A 22 -2.75 -73.31 -3.03
N SER A 23 -3.77 -73.90 -2.41
CA SER A 23 -3.79 -74.34 -1.01
C SER A 23 -3.40 -75.81 -0.82
N GLN A 24 -3.03 -76.10 0.44
CA GLN A 24 -2.87 -77.39 1.17
C GLN A 24 -1.41 -77.88 1.27
N THR A 25 -0.84 -78.22 2.45
CA THR A 25 -1.34 -78.48 3.82
C THR A 25 -0.21 -78.23 4.83
N THR A 26 -0.51 -77.80 6.07
CA THR A 26 0.24 -78.17 7.31
C THR A 26 -0.60 -77.87 8.56
N GLN A 27 -0.67 -78.84 9.46
CA GLN A 27 -1.32 -78.80 10.77
C GLN A 27 -0.45 -78.02 11.78
N THR A 28 -1.00 -77.02 12.48
CA THR A 28 -0.30 -76.27 13.55
C THR A 28 -1.01 -76.48 14.89
N ALA A 29 -0.28 -77.00 15.89
CA ALA A 29 -0.74 -77.15 17.26
C ALA A 29 -1.16 -75.80 17.87
N GLY A 30 -2.33 -75.75 18.51
CA GLY A 30 -2.82 -74.56 19.20
C GLY A 30 -1.96 -74.18 20.42
N PRO A 31 -2.01 -72.90 20.87
CA PRO A 31 -1.20 -72.41 21.98
C PRO A 31 -1.48 -73.18 23.28
N VAL A 32 -0.43 -73.61 23.99
CA VAL A 32 -0.51 -74.33 25.27
C VAL A 32 -1.13 -73.41 26.32
N ALA A 33 -2.21 -73.87 26.97
CA ALA A 33 -2.85 -73.12 28.03
C ALA A 33 -1.94 -73.03 29.28
N THR A 34 -1.85 -71.84 29.88
CA THR A 34 -0.95 -71.51 30.98
C THR A 34 -1.72 -71.37 32.29
N ALA A 35 -1.27 -72.06 33.34
CA ALA A 35 -1.87 -71.96 34.69
C ALA A 35 -1.69 -70.54 35.27
N PRO A 36 -2.55 -70.08 36.19
CA PRO A 36 -2.48 -68.72 36.68
C PRO A 36 -1.27 -68.48 37.57
N SER A 37 -0.68 -67.30 37.49
CA SER A 37 0.42 -66.84 38.35
C SER A 37 0.14 -65.45 38.89
N ILE A 38 0.29 -65.25 40.21
CA ILE A 38 0.06 -63.96 40.87
C ILE A 38 1.27 -63.06 40.64
N THR A 39 1.05 -61.94 39.98
CA THR A 39 2.07 -60.91 39.72
C THR A 39 2.09 -59.84 40.80
N THR A 40 0.97 -59.63 41.51
CA THR A 40 0.90 -58.70 42.64
C THR A 40 0.08 -59.31 43.77
N GLN A 41 0.70 -59.47 44.93
CA GLN A 41 0.06 -59.98 46.14
C GLN A 41 -0.82 -58.90 46.80
N PRO A 42 -1.89 -59.29 47.53
CA PRO A 42 -2.62 -58.33 48.37
C PRO A 42 -1.76 -57.82 49.52
N GLY A 43 -1.84 -56.51 49.78
CA GLY A 43 -1.18 -55.87 50.92
C GLY A 43 -2.09 -55.78 52.15
N SER A 44 -1.51 -55.93 53.35
CA SER A 44 -2.18 -55.68 54.63
C SER A 44 -2.77 -54.26 54.69
N GLN A 45 -3.92 -54.10 55.34
CA GLN A 45 -4.66 -52.83 55.45
C GLN A 45 -4.87 -52.44 56.91
N SER A 46 -4.83 -51.13 57.21
CA SER A 46 -5.14 -50.59 58.53
C SER A 46 -6.28 -49.56 58.42
N VAL A 47 -7.35 -49.76 59.18
CA VAL A 47 -8.54 -48.87 59.17
C VAL A 47 -9.04 -48.62 60.59
N THR A 48 -9.86 -47.59 60.78
CA THR A 48 -10.55 -47.34 62.06
C THR A 48 -11.87 -48.11 62.09
N ALA A 49 -12.31 -48.58 63.27
CA ALA A 49 -13.60 -49.24 63.42
C ALA A 49 -14.75 -48.40 62.83
N GLY A 50 -15.63 -49.04 62.05
CA GLY A 50 -16.70 -48.42 61.26
C GLY A 50 -16.33 -48.18 59.79
N GLN A 51 -15.04 -48.18 59.44
CA GLN A 51 -14.59 -48.01 58.05
C GLN A 51 -14.43 -49.36 57.34
N THR A 52 -14.44 -49.36 56.01
CA THR A 52 -14.17 -50.54 55.17
C THR A 52 -12.70 -50.59 54.76
N ALA A 53 -12.17 -51.80 54.51
CA ALA A 53 -10.84 -52.01 53.96
C ALA A 53 -10.91 -52.71 52.60
N THR A 54 -10.04 -52.36 51.66
CA THR A 54 -10.03 -52.97 50.31
C THR A 54 -8.71 -53.70 50.05
N PHE A 55 -8.81 -54.96 49.61
CA PHE A 55 -7.69 -55.81 49.20
C PHE A 55 -7.78 -56.09 47.70
N SER A 56 -6.64 -56.12 47.01
CA SER A 56 -6.58 -56.38 45.56
C SER A 56 -5.44 -57.33 45.20
N VAL A 57 -5.61 -58.07 44.10
CA VAL A 57 -4.62 -59.00 43.55
C VAL A 57 -4.49 -58.77 42.05
N ALA A 58 -3.31 -58.98 41.49
CA ALA A 58 -3.11 -59.09 40.05
C ALA A 58 -2.54 -60.47 39.71
N ALA A 59 -3.11 -61.11 38.68
CA ALA A 59 -2.69 -62.43 38.22
C ALA A 59 -2.71 -62.51 36.68
N THR A 60 -1.85 -63.36 36.14
CA THR A 60 -1.71 -63.69 34.72
C THR A 60 -2.04 -65.17 34.50
N GLY A 61 -2.25 -65.59 33.25
CA GLY A 61 -2.60 -66.97 32.87
C GLY A 61 -3.62 -67.00 31.73
N THR A 62 -3.89 -68.16 31.15
CA THR A 62 -4.90 -68.29 30.09
C THR A 62 -6.30 -67.96 30.63
N ALA A 63 -7.02 -67.07 29.95
CA ALA A 63 -8.37 -66.66 30.36
C ALA A 63 -9.43 -67.77 30.13
N PRO A 64 -10.57 -67.74 30.83
CA PRO A 64 -10.93 -66.82 31.90
C PRO A 64 -10.28 -67.18 33.25
N LEU A 65 -9.79 -66.16 33.96
CA LEU A 65 -9.36 -66.29 35.36
C LEU A 65 -10.57 -66.12 36.29
N SER A 66 -10.74 -67.03 37.24
CA SER A 66 -11.75 -66.98 38.30
C SER A 66 -11.08 -66.73 39.64
N TYR A 67 -11.64 -65.82 40.44
CA TYR A 67 -11.13 -65.46 41.76
C TYR A 67 -12.06 -65.97 42.85
N GLN A 68 -11.52 -66.27 44.02
CA GLN A 68 -12.30 -66.52 45.23
C GLN A 68 -11.51 -66.02 46.45
N TRP A 69 -11.95 -64.92 47.05
CA TRP A 69 -11.37 -64.42 48.30
C TRP A 69 -11.77 -65.29 49.48
N LYS A 70 -10.85 -65.42 50.43
CA LYS A 70 -11.01 -66.16 51.68
C LYS A 70 -10.62 -65.27 52.85
N LYS A 71 -11.46 -65.24 53.89
CA LYS A 71 -11.18 -64.63 55.21
C LYS A 71 -10.86 -65.75 56.19
N ASN A 72 -9.67 -65.73 56.78
CA ASN A 72 -9.19 -66.76 57.71
C ASN A 72 -9.35 -68.19 57.14
N GLY A 73 -9.08 -68.36 55.84
CA GLY A 73 -9.19 -69.65 55.14
C GLY A 73 -10.59 -70.03 54.65
N LEU A 74 -11.65 -69.34 55.08
CA LEU A 74 -13.03 -69.58 54.64
C LEU A 74 -13.40 -68.69 53.45
N ALA A 75 -14.03 -69.27 52.43
CA ALA A 75 -14.46 -68.54 51.24
C ALA A 75 -15.49 -67.44 51.59
N VAL A 76 -15.24 -66.23 51.13
CA VAL A 76 -16.18 -65.11 51.26
C VAL A 76 -17.18 -65.20 50.10
N SER A 77 -18.45 -65.41 50.43
CA SER A 77 -19.51 -65.55 49.42
C SER A 77 -19.56 -64.33 48.50
N GLY A 78 -19.62 -64.57 47.18
CA GLY A 78 -19.71 -63.52 46.16
C GLY A 78 -18.42 -62.73 45.87
N ALA A 79 -17.33 -62.96 46.61
CA ALA A 79 -16.06 -62.26 46.40
C ALA A 79 -15.22 -62.92 45.30
N SER A 80 -15.68 -62.78 44.04
CA SER A 80 -15.12 -63.44 42.85
C SER A 80 -14.36 -62.52 41.88
N SER A 81 -14.06 -61.30 42.31
CA SER A 81 -13.30 -60.30 41.55
C SER A 81 -11.83 -60.23 41.97
N SER A 82 -11.01 -59.55 41.17
CA SER A 82 -9.59 -59.27 41.49
C SER A 82 -9.39 -58.32 42.68
N ALA A 83 -10.47 -57.73 43.23
CA ALA A 83 -10.45 -56.96 44.47
C ALA A 83 -11.67 -57.29 45.35
N TYR A 84 -11.50 -57.14 46.66
CA TYR A 84 -12.53 -57.33 47.68
C TYR A 84 -12.49 -56.20 48.71
N THR A 85 -13.62 -55.54 48.92
CA THR A 85 -13.83 -54.57 49.99
C THR A 85 -14.65 -55.19 51.11
N THR A 86 -14.17 -55.08 52.35
CA THR A 86 -14.87 -55.57 53.53
C THR A 86 -16.15 -54.79 53.78
N LEU A 87 -17.07 -55.37 54.56
CA LEU A 87 -18.08 -54.58 55.26
C LEU A 87 -17.41 -53.64 56.28
N PRO A 88 -18.13 -52.63 56.82
CA PRO A 88 -17.66 -51.80 57.93
C PRO A 88 -17.04 -52.66 59.03
N THR A 89 -15.76 -52.41 59.29
CA THR A 89 -14.96 -53.24 60.18
C THR A 89 -15.25 -52.92 61.63
N SER A 90 -15.18 -53.92 62.50
CA SER A 90 -15.21 -53.72 63.95
C SER A 90 -13.84 -54.04 64.54
N SER A 91 -13.61 -53.68 65.81
CA SER A 91 -12.36 -54.04 66.49
C SER A 91 -12.11 -55.55 66.53
N SER A 92 -13.17 -56.37 66.44
CA SER A 92 -13.05 -57.83 66.39
C SER A 92 -12.51 -58.37 65.05
N ASP A 93 -12.47 -57.55 63.99
CA ASP A 93 -11.91 -57.94 62.70
C ASP A 93 -10.38 -57.78 62.63
N THR A 94 -9.76 -57.18 63.65
CA THR A 94 -8.30 -57.00 63.71
C THR A 94 -7.59 -58.35 63.75
N GLY A 95 -6.55 -58.51 62.95
CA GLY A 95 -5.82 -59.77 62.76
C GLY A 95 -6.45 -60.72 61.73
N ALA A 96 -7.60 -60.40 61.13
CA ALA A 96 -8.18 -61.21 60.07
C ALA A 96 -7.25 -61.25 58.84
N GLN A 97 -7.04 -62.45 58.29
CA GLN A 97 -6.17 -62.70 57.15
C GLN A 97 -7.00 -62.93 55.87
N PHE A 98 -6.67 -62.18 54.82
CA PHE A 98 -7.31 -62.29 53.51
C PHE A 98 -6.35 -62.91 52.50
N THR A 99 -6.81 -63.97 51.86
CA THR A 99 -6.12 -64.64 50.73
C THR A 99 -7.07 -64.76 49.56
N VAL A 100 -6.56 -64.91 48.35
CA VAL A 100 -7.38 -65.16 47.16
C VAL A 100 -6.83 -66.32 46.35
N VAL A 101 -7.73 -67.21 45.93
CA VAL A 101 -7.41 -68.29 45.00
C VAL A 101 -7.78 -67.81 43.60
N VAL A 102 -6.81 -67.83 42.69
CA VAL A 102 -7.01 -67.53 41.26
C VAL A 102 -6.88 -68.81 40.46
N SER A 103 -7.85 -69.12 39.61
CA SER A 103 -7.94 -70.38 38.87
C SER A 103 -8.34 -70.20 37.41
N ASN A 104 -7.90 -71.11 36.54
CA ASN A 104 -8.40 -71.28 35.17
C ASN A 104 -8.44 -72.77 34.82
N SER A 105 -8.72 -73.10 33.57
CA SER A 105 -8.76 -74.49 33.08
C SER A 105 -7.43 -75.25 33.18
N SER A 106 -6.31 -74.56 33.38
CA SER A 106 -4.96 -75.14 33.44
C SER A 106 -4.40 -75.25 34.87
N GLY A 107 -5.04 -74.67 35.88
CA GLY A 107 -4.62 -74.79 37.28
C GLY A 107 -5.12 -73.67 38.19
N SER A 108 -4.60 -73.62 39.41
CA SER A 108 -4.88 -72.55 40.37
C SER A 108 -3.65 -72.17 41.20
N VAL A 109 -3.64 -70.93 41.69
CA VAL A 109 -2.62 -70.38 42.60
C VAL A 109 -3.31 -69.61 43.72
N THR A 110 -2.76 -69.66 44.93
CA THR A 110 -3.29 -68.91 46.10
C THR A 110 -2.31 -67.81 46.49
N SER A 111 -2.83 -66.63 46.81
CA SER A 111 -2.02 -65.49 47.26
C SER A 111 -1.39 -65.70 48.63
N SER A 112 -0.39 -64.88 48.97
CA SER A 112 0.01 -64.66 50.36
C SER A 112 -1.14 -64.00 51.15
N ALA A 113 -1.11 -64.15 52.48
CA ALA A 113 -2.10 -63.56 53.37
C ALA A 113 -1.84 -62.07 53.62
N ALA A 114 -2.87 -61.23 53.45
CA ALA A 114 -2.89 -59.83 53.86
C ALA A 114 -3.65 -59.69 55.18
N VAL A 115 -3.08 -58.98 56.15
CA VAL A 115 -3.68 -58.80 57.49
C VAL A 115 -4.49 -57.51 57.55
N LEU A 116 -5.69 -57.57 58.12
CA LEU A 116 -6.48 -56.38 58.48
C LEU A 116 -6.17 -55.95 59.91
N THR A 117 -5.78 -54.69 60.12
CA THR A 117 -5.66 -54.08 61.45
C THR A 117 -6.77 -53.06 61.63
N VAL A 118 -7.55 -53.17 62.71
CA VAL A 118 -8.63 -52.22 63.02
C VAL A 118 -8.30 -51.47 64.30
N SER A 119 -8.14 -50.15 64.20
CA SER A 119 -7.87 -49.27 65.35
C SER A 119 -9.16 -48.68 65.93
N THR A 120 -9.19 -48.47 67.25
CA THR A 120 -10.29 -47.80 67.98
C THR A 120 -9.93 -46.39 68.44
N SER A 121 -8.73 -45.90 68.17
CA SER A 121 -8.29 -44.55 68.60
C SER A 121 -8.56 -43.51 67.52
N ILE A 122 -9.40 -42.52 67.81
CA ILE A 122 -9.52 -41.30 67.00
C ILE A 122 -8.32 -40.39 67.33
N PRO A 123 -7.60 -39.80 66.35
CA PRO A 123 -6.55 -38.83 66.62
C PRO A 123 -7.09 -37.64 67.44
N PRO A 124 -6.30 -37.06 68.36
CA PRO A 124 -6.73 -35.91 69.15
C PRO A 124 -7.09 -34.73 68.24
N LEU A 125 -8.09 -33.92 68.65
CA LEU A 125 -8.45 -32.70 67.94
C LEU A 125 -7.30 -31.70 68.02
N GLU A 126 -6.84 -31.20 66.88
CA GLU A 126 -5.76 -30.23 66.77
C GLU A 126 -6.11 -29.14 65.75
N LEU A 127 -5.73 -27.91 66.06
CA LEU A 127 -5.89 -26.73 65.21
C LEU A 127 -4.71 -26.65 64.24
N THR A 128 -4.96 -26.70 62.93
CA THR A 128 -3.89 -26.75 61.92
C THR A 128 -3.52 -25.38 61.36
N THR A 129 -4.34 -24.36 61.59
CA THR A 129 -4.00 -22.98 61.24
C THR A 129 -3.00 -22.41 62.24
N SER A 130 -1.76 -22.16 61.79
CA SER A 130 -0.67 -21.63 62.64
C SER A 130 -0.39 -20.14 62.45
N GLN A 131 -0.81 -19.55 61.32
CA GLN A 131 -0.63 -18.13 60.99
C GLN A 131 -1.83 -17.60 60.20
N LEU A 132 -2.04 -16.28 60.28
CA LEU A 132 -3.05 -15.57 59.51
C LEU A 132 -2.37 -14.56 58.56
N PRO A 133 -2.90 -14.37 57.33
CA PRO A 133 -2.52 -13.24 56.50
C PRO A 133 -2.73 -11.91 57.25
N GLY A 134 -1.89 -10.92 56.96
CA GLY A 134 -2.12 -9.55 57.46
C GLY A 134 -3.36 -8.92 56.84
N GLY A 135 -3.94 -7.94 57.54
CA GLY A 135 -5.00 -7.06 57.04
C GLY A 135 -4.48 -5.65 56.73
N THR A 136 -5.30 -4.83 56.09
CA THR A 136 -5.05 -3.39 55.93
C THR A 136 -6.33 -2.64 56.25
N VAL A 137 -6.23 -1.52 56.95
CA VAL A 137 -7.39 -0.69 57.31
C VAL A 137 -8.23 -0.38 56.07
N GLY A 138 -9.54 -0.60 56.14
CA GLY A 138 -10.48 -0.33 55.04
C GLY A 138 -10.55 -1.39 53.93
N SER A 139 -9.67 -2.41 53.94
CA SER A 139 -9.69 -3.51 52.96
C SER A 139 -10.48 -4.72 53.45
N SER A 140 -11.28 -5.35 52.59
CA SER A 140 -11.97 -6.59 52.95
C SER A 140 -10.97 -7.70 53.26
N TYR A 141 -11.21 -8.42 54.34
CA TYR A 141 -10.42 -9.55 54.81
C TYR A 141 -11.31 -10.79 54.91
N SER A 142 -10.81 -11.95 54.49
CA SER A 142 -11.48 -13.24 54.66
C SER A 142 -10.47 -14.37 54.72
N THR A 143 -10.58 -15.24 55.72
CA THR A 143 -9.73 -16.44 55.88
C THR A 143 -10.50 -17.49 56.68
N THR A 144 -10.42 -18.76 56.28
CA THR A 144 -11.05 -19.88 57.01
C THR A 144 -10.02 -20.63 57.85
N LEU A 145 -10.35 -20.87 59.11
CA LEU A 145 -9.56 -21.65 60.05
C LEU A 145 -9.75 -23.16 59.80
N SER A 146 -8.73 -23.94 60.13
CA SER A 146 -8.68 -25.39 59.86
C SER A 146 -8.26 -26.17 61.11
N ALA A 147 -8.82 -27.37 61.25
CA ALA A 147 -8.51 -28.33 62.31
C ALA A 147 -8.50 -29.77 61.76
N SER A 148 -7.85 -30.69 62.48
CA SER A 148 -7.77 -32.12 62.16
C SER A 148 -7.97 -32.97 63.41
N GLY A 149 -8.25 -34.27 63.26
CA GLY A 149 -8.58 -35.15 64.39
C GLY A 149 -9.98 -34.90 64.97
N GLY A 150 -10.34 -35.57 66.06
CA GLY A 150 -11.68 -35.49 66.63
C GLY A 150 -12.80 -35.95 65.68
N THR A 151 -14.04 -35.53 65.97
CA THR A 151 -15.28 -35.93 65.28
C THR A 151 -15.97 -34.72 64.63
N PRO A 152 -15.76 -34.47 63.32
CA PRO A 152 -16.44 -33.39 62.59
C PRO A 152 -17.97 -33.48 62.67
N PRO A 153 -18.72 -32.37 62.47
CA PRO A 153 -18.26 -31.01 62.15
C PRO A 153 -17.62 -30.27 63.33
N TYR A 154 -16.82 -29.25 63.01
CA TYR A 154 -16.16 -28.37 63.98
C TYR A 154 -16.93 -27.07 64.19
N SER A 155 -16.93 -26.58 65.43
CA SER A 155 -17.48 -25.28 65.82
C SER A 155 -16.38 -24.38 66.38
N TRP A 156 -16.40 -23.12 65.95
CA TRP A 156 -15.32 -22.16 66.21
C TRP A 156 -15.80 -20.98 67.04
N SER A 157 -14.93 -20.51 67.95
CA SER A 157 -15.18 -19.30 68.73
C SER A 157 -13.88 -18.58 69.10
N VAL A 158 -13.99 -17.29 69.42
CA VAL A 158 -12.90 -16.53 70.06
C VAL A 158 -13.04 -16.74 71.56
N SER A 159 -12.02 -17.35 72.18
CA SER A 159 -12.00 -17.71 73.60
C SER A 159 -11.35 -16.64 74.49
N SER A 160 -10.41 -15.86 73.94
CA SER A 160 -9.80 -14.70 74.61
C SER A 160 -9.19 -13.72 73.61
N GLY A 161 -8.95 -12.47 74.03
CA GLY A 161 -8.50 -11.37 73.16
C GLY A 161 -9.63 -10.72 72.37
N THR A 162 -9.31 -9.74 71.53
CA THR A 162 -10.27 -9.04 70.68
C THR A 162 -9.82 -9.07 69.22
N LEU A 163 -10.75 -9.37 68.32
CA LEU A 163 -10.53 -9.20 66.89
C LEU A 163 -10.37 -7.70 66.56
N PRO A 164 -9.67 -7.34 65.47
CA PRO A 164 -9.69 -5.96 64.97
C PRO A 164 -11.13 -5.48 64.78
N THR A 165 -11.41 -4.24 65.16
CA THR A 165 -12.72 -3.62 64.94
C THR A 165 -13.11 -3.71 63.47
N GLY A 166 -14.26 -4.34 63.19
CA GLY A 166 -14.74 -4.59 61.83
C GLY A 166 -14.51 -6.00 61.29
N LEU A 167 -13.81 -6.88 62.03
CA LEU A 167 -13.72 -8.32 61.75
C LEU A 167 -14.59 -9.14 62.71
N SER A 168 -15.10 -10.27 62.22
CA SER A 168 -15.85 -11.26 63.01
C SER A 168 -15.49 -12.70 62.61
N LEU A 169 -15.55 -13.62 63.58
CA LEU A 169 -15.37 -15.06 63.36
C LEU A 169 -16.73 -15.75 63.37
N SER A 170 -17.05 -16.46 62.28
CA SER A 170 -18.25 -17.31 62.18
C SER A 170 -18.06 -18.66 62.87
N SER A 171 -19.17 -19.31 63.24
CA SER A 171 -19.15 -20.64 63.89
C SER A 171 -18.60 -21.76 63.00
N SER A 172 -18.58 -21.57 61.67
CA SER A 172 -17.96 -22.47 60.70
C SER A 172 -16.46 -22.24 60.49
N GLY A 173 -15.87 -21.24 61.16
CA GLY A 173 -14.43 -20.99 61.16
C GLY A 173 -13.96 -19.94 60.17
N THR A 174 -14.84 -19.22 59.48
CA THR A 174 -14.44 -18.09 58.61
C THR A 174 -14.32 -16.80 59.41
N LEU A 175 -13.11 -16.22 59.44
CA LEU A 175 -12.79 -14.88 59.94
C LEU A 175 -12.91 -13.89 58.77
N SER A 176 -13.84 -12.95 58.84
CA SER A 176 -14.09 -12.02 57.74
C SER A 176 -14.57 -10.63 58.19
N GLY A 177 -14.45 -9.64 57.32
CA GLY A 177 -14.93 -8.27 57.54
C GLY A 177 -13.98 -7.22 56.97
N THR A 178 -14.07 -5.98 57.44
CA THR A 178 -13.19 -4.87 57.02
C THR A 178 -12.63 -4.19 58.27
N PRO A 179 -11.34 -4.34 58.58
CA PRO A 179 -10.77 -3.77 59.80
C PRO A 179 -10.68 -2.24 59.68
N THR A 180 -10.98 -1.52 60.75
CA THR A 180 -11.01 -0.03 60.74
C THR A 180 -9.86 0.61 61.52
N VAL A 181 -9.09 -0.18 62.27
CA VAL A 181 -8.00 0.30 63.13
C VAL A 181 -6.73 -0.52 62.84
N ALA A 182 -5.60 0.18 62.67
CA ALA A 182 -4.30 -0.44 62.47
C ALA A 182 -3.71 -0.93 63.79
N GLY A 183 -2.93 -2.02 63.75
CA GLY A 183 -2.28 -2.59 64.93
C GLY A 183 -2.12 -4.11 64.84
N ALA A 184 -1.40 -4.67 65.81
CA ALA A 184 -1.32 -6.11 66.00
C ALA A 184 -2.40 -6.56 67.00
N PHE A 185 -3.23 -7.51 66.59
CA PHE A 185 -4.37 -8.00 67.38
C PHE A 185 -4.17 -9.49 67.68
N PRO A 186 -3.55 -9.84 68.82
CA PRO A 186 -3.46 -11.22 69.28
C PRO A 186 -4.80 -11.67 69.89
N PHE A 187 -5.25 -12.88 69.54
CA PHE A 187 -6.46 -13.51 70.08
C PHE A 187 -6.31 -15.03 70.13
N THR A 188 -7.08 -15.68 70.99
CA THR A 188 -7.08 -17.15 71.09
C THR A 188 -8.37 -17.71 70.52
N VAL A 189 -8.25 -18.57 69.52
CA VAL A 189 -9.39 -19.31 68.96
C VAL A 189 -9.54 -20.66 69.64
N ALA A 190 -10.78 -21.08 69.83
CA ALA A 190 -11.13 -22.42 70.27
C ALA A 190 -11.90 -23.13 69.16
N VAL A 191 -11.59 -24.42 68.98
CA VAL A 191 -12.32 -25.34 68.13
C VAL A 191 -12.86 -26.48 68.97
N LYS A 192 -14.12 -26.85 68.74
CA LYS A 192 -14.79 -27.96 69.40
C LYS A 192 -15.39 -28.89 68.35
N ASP A 193 -15.20 -30.20 68.54
CA ASP A 193 -15.82 -31.23 67.71
C ASP A 193 -17.19 -31.65 68.28
N THR A 194 -17.91 -32.54 67.60
CA THR A 194 -19.22 -33.03 68.06
C THR A 194 -19.15 -33.97 69.27
N ALA A 195 -18.00 -34.61 69.50
CA ALA A 195 -17.72 -35.44 70.68
C ALA A 195 -17.28 -34.61 71.90
N SER A 196 -17.31 -33.28 71.78
CA SER A 196 -16.85 -32.32 72.78
C SER A 196 -15.37 -32.31 73.10
N ALA A 197 -14.52 -32.90 72.26
CA ALA A 197 -13.09 -32.62 72.28
C ALA A 197 -12.86 -31.15 71.89
N SER A 198 -11.92 -30.51 72.56
CA SER A 198 -11.57 -29.11 72.34
C SER A 198 -10.07 -28.93 72.13
N ALA A 199 -9.72 -27.98 71.27
CA ALA A 199 -8.36 -27.49 71.11
C ALA A 199 -8.39 -25.96 71.00
N SER A 200 -7.29 -25.31 71.35
CA SER A 200 -7.15 -23.86 71.23
C SER A 200 -5.76 -23.49 70.72
N ALA A 201 -5.69 -22.35 70.03
CA ALA A 201 -4.43 -21.80 69.53
C ALA A 201 -4.47 -20.26 69.61
N SER A 202 -3.33 -19.67 69.94
CA SER A 202 -3.15 -18.22 69.85
C SER A 202 -2.78 -17.83 68.43
N LEU A 203 -3.56 -16.94 67.84
CA LEU A 203 -3.33 -16.36 66.52
C LEU A 203 -3.18 -14.84 66.67
N SER A 204 -2.60 -14.20 65.67
CA SER A 204 -2.52 -12.75 65.60
C SER A 204 -2.74 -12.31 64.17
N ILE A 205 -3.49 -11.23 64.00
CA ILE A 205 -3.60 -10.51 62.74
C ILE A 205 -2.91 -9.15 62.88
N ASN A 206 -2.01 -8.83 61.96
CA ASN A 206 -1.42 -7.51 61.86
C ASN A 206 -2.19 -6.69 60.83
N VAL A 207 -2.85 -5.60 61.26
CA VAL A 207 -3.57 -4.69 60.37
C VAL A 207 -2.69 -3.47 60.10
N ALA A 208 -2.23 -3.31 58.87
CA ALA A 208 -1.43 -2.15 58.46
C ALA A 208 -2.30 -0.89 58.33
N SER A 209 -1.73 0.28 58.66
CA SER A 209 -2.32 1.58 58.33
C SER A 209 -2.19 1.88 56.83
N VAL A 210 -3.13 2.66 56.30
CA VAL A 210 -3.03 3.20 54.93
C VAL A 210 -2.09 4.42 54.97
N SER A 211 -1.08 4.46 54.09
CA SER A 211 -0.21 5.63 53.96
C SER A 211 -1.04 6.88 53.58
N PRO A 212 -0.72 8.09 54.07
CA PRO A 212 -1.51 9.28 53.75
C PRO A 212 -1.51 9.57 52.25
N LEU A 213 -2.63 10.07 51.72
CA LEU A 213 -2.73 10.48 50.31
C LEU A 213 -1.82 11.67 50.05
N GLN A 214 -1.01 11.59 49.00
CA GLN A 214 -0.06 12.65 48.62
C GLN A 214 0.16 12.67 47.11
N ILE A 215 0.23 13.87 46.53
CA ILE A 215 0.54 14.08 45.11
C ILE A 215 2.05 13.96 44.92
N THR A 216 2.49 13.11 44.00
CA THR A 216 3.91 12.85 43.73
C THR A 216 4.45 13.62 42.52
N SER A 217 3.57 14.17 41.68
CA SER A 217 3.96 15.07 40.60
C SER A 217 4.47 16.40 41.16
N SER A 218 5.76 16.69 40.95
CA SER A 218 6.43 17.92 41.44
C SER A 218 6.65 18.97 40.35
N GLN A 219 6.75 18.55 39.09
CA GLN A 219 6.90 19.43 37.92
C GLN A 219 6.16 18.85 36.72
N LEU A 220 5.82 19.72 35.78
CA LEU A 220 5.22 19.37 34.50
C LEU A 220 6.13 19.82 33.35
N PRO A 221 6.16 19.10 32.22
CA PRO A 221 6.83 19.58 31.01
C PRO A 221 6.28 20.95 30.58
N GLY A 222 7.13 21.76 29.95
CA GLY A 222 6.65 22.95 29.24
C GLY A 222 5.78 22.58 28.04
N GLY A 223 4.95 23.51 27.59
CA GLY A 223 4.18 23.41 26.36
C GLY A 223 4.75 24.32 25.26
N THR A 224 4.34 24.08 24.03
CA THR A 224 4.58 25.00 22.91
C THR A 224 3.24 25.31 22.26
N VAL A 225 2.98 26.57 21.92
CA VAL A 225 1.75 26.98 21.23
C VAL A 225 1.51 26.10 20.00
N SER A 226 0.25 25.68 19.80
CA SER A 226 -0.19 24.80 18.71
C SER A 226 0.38 23.37 18.71
N SER A 227 1.26 23.02 19.66
CA SER A 227 1.74 21.64 19.83
C SER A 227 0.82 20.85 20.75
N ALA A 228 0.54 19.59 20.40
CA ALA A 228 -0.18 18.70 21.30
C ALA A 228 0.61 18.54 22.61
N TYR A 229 -0.07 18.72 23.73
CA TYR A 229 0.47 18.56 25.07
C TYR A 229 -0.21 17.37 25.74
N SER A 230 0.59 16.53 26.42
CA SER A 230 0.10 15.44 27.25
C SER A 230 1.00 15.24 28.45
N ALA A 231 0.40 15.17 29.64
CA ALA A 231 1.05 14.78 30.88
C ALA A 231 0.05 14.04 31.78
N THR A 232 0.54 13.22 32.70
CA THR A 232 -0.31 12.53 33.68
C THR A 232 0.13 12.87 35.09
N LEU A 233 -0.82 13.25 35.93
CA LEU A 233 -0.59 13.48 37.35
C LEU A 233 -0.53 12.16 38.10
N SER A 234 0.29 12.12 39.14
CA SER A 234 0.54 10.94 39.95
C SER A 234 0.34 11.25 41.43
N ALA A 235 -0.21 10.27 42.15
CA ALA A 235 -0.38 10.31 43.60
C ALA A 235 -0.04 8.95 44.21
N SER A 236 0.26 8.93 45.50
CA SER A 236 0.52 7.72 46.28
C SER A 236 -0.18 7.78 47.64
N GLY A 237 -0.31 6.64 48.31
CA GLY A 237 -1.08 6.51 49.55
C GLY A 237 -2.60 6.63 49.34
N GLY A 238 -3.38 6.62 50.41
CA GLY A 238 -4.83 6.58 50.34
C GLY A 238 -5.38 5.30 49.70
N THR A 239 -6.65 5.32 49.34
CA THR A 239 -7.41 4.19 48.78
C THR A 239 -7.80 4.46 47.32
N SER A 240 -7.29 3.69 46.37
CA SER A 240 -7.67 3.79 44.96
C SER A 240 -9.17 3.51 44.72
N PRO A 241 -9.82 4.06 43.67
CA PRO A 241 -9.27 4.95 42.63
C PRO A 241 -9.13 6.41 43.08
N TYR A 242 -8.27 7.15 42.38
CA TYR A 242 -8.09 8.61 42.57
C TYR A 242 -8.94 9.40 41.58
N SER A 243 -9.45 10.55 42.04
CA SER A 243 -10.16 11.54 41.22
C SER A 243 -9.48 12.90 41.31
N TRP A 244 -9.19 13.49 40.15
CA TRP A 244 -8.42 14.73 40.03
C TRP A 244 -9.28 15.91 39.61
N SER A 245 -8.92 17.10 40.11
CA SER A 245 -9.52 18.36 39.69
C SER A 245 -8.53 19.53 39.80
N VAL A 246 -8.83 20.63 39.10
CA VAL A 246 -8.16 21.91 39.32
C VAL A 246 -8.92 22.63 40.43
N SER A 247 -8.26 22.92 41.56
CA SER A 247 -8.88 23.57 42.71
C SER A 247 -8.74 25.10 42.68
N SER A 248 -7.70 25.63 42.02
CA SER A 248 -7.50 27.07 41.81
C SER A 248 -6.52 27.34 40.66
N GLY A 249 -6.54 28.57 40.13
CA GLY A 249 -5.78 28.96 38.93
C GLY A 249 -6.47 28.52 37.64
N THR A 250 -5.80 28.73 36.51
CA THR A 250 -6.31 28.37 35.18
C THR A 250 -5.26 27.60 34.42
N LEU A 251 -5.66 26.50 33.78
CA LEU A 251 -4.81 25.82 32.80
C LEU A 251 -4.55 26.74 31.59
N PRO A 252 -3.44 26.54 30.85
CA PRO A 252 -3.27 27.18 29.55
C PRO A 252 -4.50 26.97 28.66
N THR A 253 -4.96 28.02 27.98
CA THR A 253 -6.12 27.94 27.08
C THR A 253 -5.91 26.85 26.04
N GLY A 254 -6.86 25.91 25.93
CA GLY A 254 -6.77 24.74 25.06
C GLY A 254 -6.30 23.45 25.74
N LEU A 255 -5.91 23.50 27.02
CA LEU A 255 -5.65 22.32 27.85
C LEU A 255 -6.81 22.02 28.80
N SER A 256 -6.97 20.74 29.13
CA SER A 256 -7.95 20.23 30.10
C SER A 256 -7.35 19.15 30.99
N LEU A 257 -7.92 18.98 32.19
CA LEU A 257 -7.57 17.91 33.14
C LEU A 257 -8.75 16.94 33.26
N SER A 258 -8.52 15.66 32.99
CA SER A 258 -9.51 14.60 33.22
C SER A 258 -9.57 14.19 34.70
N SER A 259 -10.67 13.57 35.12
CA SER A 259 -10.81 13.00 36.47
C SER A 259 -9.81 11.87 36.75
N SER A 260 -9.26 11.22 35.72
CA SER A 260 -8.21 10.21 35.85
C SER A 260 -6.80 10.78 36.00
N GLY A 261 -6.64 12.10 35.94
CA GLY A 261 -5.35 12.78 36.11
C GLY A 261 -4.59 13.07 34.81
N ALA A 262 -5.21 12.88 33.63
CA ALA A 262 -4.58 13.22 32.36
C ALA A 262 -4.77 14.71 32.05
N LEU A 263 -3.67 15.46 31.94
CA LEU A 263 -3.65 16.78 31.32
C LEU A 263 -3.39 16.62 29.83
N SER A 264 -4.29 17.12 28.99
CA SER A 264 -4.14 17.05 27.54
C SER A 264 -4.83 18.18 26.80
N GLY A 265 -4.35 18.46 25.60
CA GLY A 265 -4.93 19.43 24.66
C GLY A 265 -3.86 20.12 23.83
N THR A 266 -4.20 21.26 23.24
CA THR A 266 -3.27 22.06 22.43
C THR A 266 -3.31 23.50 22.94
N PRO A 267 -2.25 24.02 23.57
CA PRO A 267 -2.27 25.35 24.13
C PRO A 267 -2.24 26.41 23.02
N THR A 268 -3.02 27.47 23.15
CA THR A 268 -3.15 28.51 22.12
C THR A 268 -2.42 29.81 22.45
N VAL A 269 -1.95 29.97 23.69
CA VAL A 269 -1.32 31.21 24.18
C VAL A 269 -0.04 30.88 24.95
N ALA A 270 1.05 31.58 24.61
CA ALA A 270 2.31 31.49 25.34
C ALA A 270 2.22 32.23 26.69
N GLY A 271 2.87 31.70 27.71
CA GLY A 271 2.87 32.26 29.06
C GLY A 271 3.20 31.23 30.14
N SER A 272 3.35 31.71 31.37
CA SER A 272 3.50 30.86 32.56
C SER A 272 2.16 30.74 33.27
N PHE A 273 1.67 29.52 33.42
CA PHE A 273 0.33 29.23 33.95
C PHE A 273 0.44 28.43 35.25
N PRO A 274 0.54 29.08 36.42
CA PRO A 274 0.47 28.42 37.71
C PRO A 274 -0.98 28.03 38.06
N PHE A 275 -1.18 26.80 38.55
CA PHE A 275 -2.47 26.29 39.02
C PHE A 275 -2.28 25.31 40.17
N THR A 276 -3.32 25.09 40.96
CA THR A 276 -3.32 24.09 42.04
C THR A 276 -4.25 22.95 41.65
N VAL A 277 -3.75 21.72 41.74
CA VAL A 277 -4.53 20.50 41.57
C VAL A 277 -4.90 19.91 42.92
N ALA A 278 -6.05 19.26 42.96
CA ALA A 278 -6.49 18.45 44.09
C ALA A 278 -6.70 17.01 43.62
N VAL A 279 -6.35 16.06 44.48
CA VAL A 279 -6.66 14.64 44.32
C VAL A 279 -7.48 14.17 45.51
N LYS A 280 -8.53 13.39 45.21
CA LYS A 280 -9.37 12.72 46.21
C LYS A 280 -9.30 11.22 46.00
N ASP A 281 -9.19 10.45 47.08
CA ASP A 281 -9.23 8.99 47.03
C ASP A 281 -10.65 8.43 47.27
N ALA A 282 -10.82 7.11 47.16
CA ALA A 282 -12.11 6.45 47.35
C ALA A 282 -12.65 6.56 48.79
N ALA A 283 -11.75 6.77 49.77
CA ALA A 283 -12.08 6.99 51.18
C ALA A 283 -12.32 8.48 51.51
N SER A 284 -12.36 9.34 50.50
CA SER A 284 -12.50 10.79 50.60
C SER A 284 -11.34 11.55 51.25
N ALA A 285 -10.19 10.92 51.46
CA ALA A 285 -8.96 11.65 51.77
C ALA A 285 -8.60 12.56 50.59
N SER A 286 -8.03 13.73 50.89
CA SER A 286 -7.70 14.74 49.87
C SER A 286 -6.29 15.27 50.06
N ALA A 287 -5.60 15.56 48.96
CA ALA A 287 -4.31 16.25 48.93
C ALA A 287 -4.30 17.28 47.80
N SER A 288 -3.47 18.32 47.92
CA SER A 288 -3.32 19.35 46.89
C SER A 288 -1.86 19.73 46.65
N ALA A 289 -1.56 20.20 45.45
CA ALA A 289 -0.23 20.63 45.05
C ALA A 289 -0.31 21.75 44.00
N SER A 290 0.59 22.73 44.10
CA SER A 290 0.75 23.79 43.11
C SER A 290 1.72 23.35 42.02
N LEU A 291 1.29 23.45 40.77
CA LEU A 291 2.05 23.13 39.57
C LEU A 291 2.02 24.32 38.62
N SER A 292 2.89 24.29 37.60
CA SER A 292 2.87 25.30 36.53
C SER A 292 3.24 24.64 35.21
N ILE A 293 2.64 25.15 34.12
CA ILE A 293 3.07 24.86 32.75
C ILE A 293 3.56 26.16 32.13
N ASN A 294 4.80 26.17 31.66
CA ASN A 294 5.34 27.26 30.86
C ASN A 294 5.13 26.94 29.38
N VAL A 295 4.30 27.72 28.68
CA VAL A 295 4.04 27.59 27.25
C VAL A 295 4.86 28.63 26.49
N VAL A 296 5.67 28.19 25.54
CA VAL A 296 6.48 29.07 24.68
C VAL A 296 5.88 29.20 23.28
N THR A 297 6.19 30.28 22.56
CA THR A 297 5.90 30.39 21.13
C THR A 297 6.75 29.39 20.35
N ALA A 298 6.20 28.79 19.31
CA ALA A 298 6.97 27.94 18.39
C ALA A 298 8.07 28.76 17.70
N ALA A 299 9.23 28.14 17.46
CA ALA A 299 10.27 28.74 16.64
C ALA A 299 9.78 28.85 15.19
N PRO A 300 10.21 29.86 14.41
CA PRO A 300 9.86 29.93 13.01
C PRO A 300 10.50 28.78 12.21
N PRO A 301 9.85 28.31 11.13
CA PRO A 301 10.40 27.28 10.26
C PRO A 301 11.69 27.76 9.57
N THR A 302 12.45 26.82 9.00
CA THR A 302 13.63 27.09 8.16
C THR A 302 13.43 26.55 6.75
N VAL A 303 14.00 27.21 5.74
CA VAL A 303 13.95 26.76 4.34
C VAL A 303 15.21 27.15 3.59
N SER A 304 15.67 26.28 2.70
CA SER A 304 16.82 26.49 1.84
C SER A 304 16.58 25.91 0.45
N ILE A 305 17.22 26.48 -0.56
CA ILE A 305 17.28 25.97 -1.92
C ILE A 305 18.62 25.23 -2.07
N SER A 306 18.59 23.94 -2.41
CA SER A 306 19.79 23.11 -2.61
C SER A 306 20.13 22.89 -4.08
N ASN A 307 19.13 22.98 -4.96
CA ASN A 307 19.32 22.94 -6.40
C ASN A 307 18.38 23.96 -7.07
N PRO A 308 18.82 24.69 -8.10
CA PRO A 308 20.19 24.75 -8.60
C PRO A 308 21.15 25.41 -7.61
N ALA A 309 22.44 25.15 -7.76
CA ALA A 309 23.47 25.87 -7.02
C ALA A 309 23.53 27.35 -7.46
N SER A 310 23.94 28.24 -6.55
CA SER A 310 24.13 29.65 -6.90
C SER A 310 25.16 29.80 -8.02
N GLY A 311 24.82 30.59 -9.04
CA GLY A 311 25.59 30.78 -10.27
C GLY A 311 25.28 29.78 -11.39
N ALA A 312 24.37 28.82 -11.19
CA ALA A 312 24.01 27.86 -12.23
C ALA A 312 23.38 28.55 -13.44
N THR A 313 23.66 28.01 -14.63
CA THR A 313 22.98 28.39 -15.87
C THR A 313 21.86 27.39 -16.16
N LEU A 314 20.63 27.88 -16.32
CA LEU A 314 19.43 27.09 -16.54
C LEU A 314 18.85 27.35 -17.93
N SER A 315 18.18 26.36 -18.51
CA SER A 315 17.51 26.44 -19.80
C SER A 315 16.33 25.47 -19.86
N GLY A 316 15.28 25.80 -20.62
CA GLY A 316 14.09 24.95 -20.72
C GLY A 316 13.35 24.78 -19.39
N THR A 317 12.79 23.61 -19.14
CA THR A 317 12.17 23.32 -17.83
C THR A 317 13.21 22.72 -16.89
N THR A 318 13.44 23.36 -15.75
CA THR A 318 14.41 22.92 -14.73
C THR A 318 13.78 22.81 -13.35
N THR A 319 14.12 21.76 -12.60
CA THR A 319 13.66 21.58 -11.22
C THR A 319 14.51 22.39 -10.24
N VAL A 320 13.84 23.28 -9.49
CA VAL A 320 14.37 23.93 -8.29
C VAL A 320 13.96 23.08 -7.09
N SER A 321 14.87 22.72 -6.20
CA SER A 321 14.56 21.90 -5.02
C SER A 321 15.34 22.34 -3.80
N GLY A 322 14.86 21.92 -2.64
CA GLY A 322 15.43 22.32 -1.37
C GLY A 322 14.87 21.54 -0.20
N VAL A 323 15.28 21.97 0.99
CA VAL A 323 14.79 21.41 2.26
C VAL A 323 14.19 22.50 3.12
N ALA A 324 13.12 22.15 3.83
CA ALA A 324 12.55 22.95 4.90
C ALA A 324 12.42 22.10 6.16
N SER A 325 12.56 22.73 7.32
CA SER A 325 12.54 22.04 8.61
C SER A 325 11.89 22.91 9.66
N ASP A 326 11.08 22.26 10.50
CA ASP A 326 10.41 22.87 11.66
C ASP A 326 10.10 21.78 12.69
N GLY A 327 9.94 22.16 13.96
CA GLY A 327 9.42 21.31 15.02
C GLY A 327 7.89 21.12 14.93
N LEU A 328 7.22 21.90 14.09
CA LEU A 328 5.80 21.80 13.77
C LEU A 328 5.57 21.32 12.34
N PRO A 329 4.36 20.80 12.02
CA PRO A 329 4.00 20.48 10.64
C PRO A 329 4.11 21.70 9.71
N ILE A 330 4.87 21.55 8.63
CA ILE A 330 4.98 22.54 7.55
C ILE A 330 3.73 22.46 6.68
N THR A 331 3.06 23.60 6.44
CA THR A 331 1.83 23.66 5.64
C THR A 331 2.09 23.93 4.16
N SER A 332 3.14 24.69 3.84
CA SER A 332 3.51 24.96 2.44
C SER A 332 4.96 25.42 2.30
N VAL A 333 5.56 25.10 1.16
CA VAL A 333 6.74 25.79 0.63
C VAL A 333 6.34 26.44 -0.70
N GLN A 334 6.88 27.62 -0.98
CA GLN A 334 6.56 28.40 -2.17
C GLN A 334 7.85 28.97 -2.76
N LEU A 335 7.94 29.09 -4.08
CA LEU A 335 9.07 29.70 -4.78
C LEU A 335 8.67 31.06 -5.38
N SER A 336 9.57 32.04 -5.33
CA SER A 336 9.48 33.31 -6.04
C SER A 336 10.71 33.52 -6.90
N VAL A 337 10.50 34.08 -8.09
CA VAL A 337 11.54 34.50 -9.04
C VAL A 337 11.57 36.02 -9.06
N ASP A 338 12.76 36.62 -8.90
CA ASP A 338 13.03 38.06 -8.92
C ASP A 338 12.17 38.89 -7.96
N GLY A 339 11.76 38.29 -6.83
CA GLY A 339 10.90 38.94 -5.84
C GLY A 339 9.44 39.10 -6.29
N GLY A 340 9.03 38.40 -7.36
CA GLY A 340 7.64 38.31 -7.80
C GLY A 340 6.74 37.52 -6.84
N ALA A 341 5.51 37.24 -7.28
CA ALA A 341 4.55 36.49 -6.48
C ALA A 341 5.05 35.06 -6.17
N PHE A 342 4.76 34.59 -4.95
CA PHE A 342 5.08 33.23 -4.54
C PHE A 342 4.13 32.23 -5.18
N SER A 343 4.71 31.18 -5.76
CA SER A 343 4.00 30.04 -6.33
C SER A 343 4.27 28.80 -5.50
N ASN A 344 3.25 27.97 -5.25
CA ASN A 344 3.40 26.78 -4.42
C ASN A 344 4.41 25.79 -5.04
N ALA A 345 5.32 25.30 -4.20
CA ALA A 345 6.19 24.17 -4.51
C ALA A 345 5.51 22.85 -4.11
N SER A 346 5.94 21.77 -4.75
CA SER A 346 5.53 20.40 -4.39
C SER A 346 6.39 19.91 -3.22
N GLY A 347 5.76 19.26 -2.23
CA GLY A 347 6.42 18.81 -1.00
C GLY A 347 6.60 19.91 0.06
N THR A 348 6.97 19.50 1.26
CA THR A 348 7.16 20.40 2.42
C THR A 348 8.56 20.29 3.00
N THR A 349 8.95 19.14 3.56
CA THR A 349 10.28 18.93 4.16
C THR A 349 11.38 18.80 3.13
N SER A 350 11.16 17.98 2.11
CA SER A 350 11.90 17.99 0.85
C SER A 350 10.94 18.49 -0.22
N TRP A 351 11.28 19.62 -0.84
CA TRP A 351 10.37 20.31 -1.75
C TRP A 351 11.02 20.51 -3.10
N SER A 352 10.18 20.64 -4.14
CA SER A 352 10.61 20.89 -5.50
C SER A 352 9.61 21.78 -6.25
N PHE A 353 10.11 22.51 -7.23
CA PHE A 353 9.35 23.44 -8.05
C PHE A 353 9.85 23.33 -9.50
N SER A 354 8.95 23.06 -10.43
CA SER A 354 9.27 23.01 -11.86
C SER A 354 9.32 24.44 -12.42
N LEU A 355 10.52 24.93 -12.68
CA LEU A 355 10.75 26.25 -13.25
C LEU A 355 10.87 26.14 -14.77
N ASN A 356 9.84 26.60 -15.50
CA ASN A 356 9.95 26.79 -16.94
C ASN A 356 10.73 28.08 -17.23
N THR A 357 12.00 27.96 -17.60
CA THR A 357 12.82 29.14 -17.88
C THR A 357 12.51 29.75 -19.24
N ASN A 358 11.76 29.08 -20.13
CA ASN A 358 11.34 29.68 -21.42
C ASN A 358 10.35 30.85 -21.24
N SER A 359 9.67 30.95 -20.09
CA SER A 359 8.84 32.11 -19.75
C SER A 359 9.63 33.26 -19.12
N LEU A 360 10.92 33.04 -18.84
CA LEU A 360 11.84 34.04 -18.31
C LEU A 360 12.71 34.59 -19.45
N SER A 361 13.12 35.85 -19.32
CA SER A 361 14.13 36.42 -20.21
C SER A 361 15.48 35.69 -20.05
N ASN A 362 16.31 35.64 -21.09
CA ASN A 362 17.71 35.25 -20.89
C ASN A 362 18.44 36.33 -20.06
N GLY A 363 19.25 35.93 -19.08
CA GLY A 363 19.96 36.84 -18.18
C GLY A 363 20.04 36.36 -16.74
N ALA A 364 20.47 37.24 -15.83
CA ALA A 364 20.55 36.91 -14.41
C ALA A 364 19.16 36.97 -13.75
N HIS A 365 18.85 35.96 -12.94
CA HIS A 365 17.63 35.87 -12.14
C HIS A 365 17.95 35.46 -10.70
N THR A 366 17.02 35.72 -9.78
CA THR A 366 17.15 35.37 -8.37
C THR A 366 15.97 34.53 -7.90
N LEU A 367 16.25 33.40 -7.24
CA LEU A 367 15.25 32.51 -6.66
C LEU A 367 15.20 32.68 -5.14
N THR A 368 14.00 32.72 -4.57
CA THR A 368 13.77 32.66 -3.11
C THR A 368 12.66 31.69 -2.78
N ALA A 369 12.81 30.93 -1.69
CA ALA A 369 11.78 30.02 -1.20
C ALA A 369 11.19 30.54 0.11
N LYS A 370 9.87 30.47 0.28
CA LYS A 370 9.16 30.79 1.52
C LYS A 370 8.50 29.54 2.08
N VAL A 371 8.63 29.32 3.38
CA VAL A 371 7.97 28.22 4.11
C VAL A 371 6.95 28.79 5.10
N ASN A 372 5.81 28.12 5.25
CA ASN A 372 4.81 28.41 6.28
C ASN A 372 4.54 27.15 7.12
N ASP A 373 4.36 27.30 8.42
CA ASP A 373 4.03 26.21 9.35
C ASP A 373 2.53 26.15 9.69
N SER A 374 2.12 25.19 10.52
CA SER A 374 0.73 25.04 10.99
C SER A 374 0.32 26.04 12.08
N SER A 375 1.27 26.81 12.62
CA SER A 375 1.03 27.88 13.60
C SER A 375 0.92 29.26 12.98
N GLY A 376 1.11 29.37 11.65
CA GLY A 376 1.12 30.63 10.93
C GLY A 376 2.47 31.37 10.95
N ASN A 377 3.54 30.74 11.46
CA ASN A 377 4.89 31.28 11.30
C ASN A 377 5.38 31.05 9.87
N SER A 378 6.26 31.94 9.41
CA SER A 378 6.89 31.80 8.10
C SER A 378 8.33 32.26 8.09
N ALA A 379 9.11 31.73 7.16
CA ALA A 379 10.48 32.14 6.90
C ALA A 379 10.76 32.12 5.40
N THR A 380 11.76 32.90 4.96
CA THR A 380 12.21 32.95 3.56
C THR A 380 13.70 32.60 3.50
N SER A 381 14.10 31.82 2.49
CA SER A 381 15.48 31.40 2.27
C SER A 381 16.36 32.60 1.92
N SER A 382 17.67 32.43 2.04
CA SER A 382 18.61 33.30 1.33
C SER A 382 18.37 33.20 -0.19
N PRO A 383 18.57 34.29 -0.95
CA PRO A 383 18.39 34.26 -2.40
C PRO A 383 19.47 33.42 -3.10
N VAL A 384 19.08 32.67 -4.13
CA VAL A 384 19.99 31.92 -5.02
C VAL A 384 20.02 32.61 -6.38
N SER A 385 21.19 33.10 -6.79
CA SER A 385 21.37 33.69 -8.11
C SER A 385 21.54 32.61 -9.17
N ILE A 386 20.88 32.76 -10.31
CA ILE A 386 20.99 31.87 -11.46
C ILE A 386 21.15 32.70 -12.74
N THR A 387 21.57 32.08 -13.83
CA THR A 387 21.53 32.66 -15.17
C THR A 387 20.57 31.85 -16.02
N VAL A 388 19.55 32.45 -16.59
CA VAL A 388 18.71 31.81 -17.62
C VAL A 388 19.36 32.01 -18.97
N ASN A 389 19.56 30.92 -19.70
CA ASN A 389 20.05 30.90 -21.06
C ASN A 389 19.32 29.80 -21.83
N ASN A 390 18.11 30.10 -22.32
CA ASN A 390 17.34 29.20 -23.18
C ASN A 390 17.93 29.07 -24.60
N GLY A 391 19.17 29.51 -24.81
CA GLY A 391 19.71 29.82 -26.11
C GLY A 391 19.09 31.09 -26.67
N SER A 392 19.84 31.79 -27.53
CA SER A 392 19.24 32.61 -28.58
C SER A 392 19.38 31.79 -29.85
N THR A 393 18.39 30.96 -30.15
CA THR A 393 18.36 30.19 -31.41
C THR A 393 17.40 30.86 -32.35
N THR A 394 17.71 32.10 -32.72
CA THR A 394 17.18 32.64 -33.96
C THR A 394 17.59 31.67 -35.07
N ALA A 395 16.62 31.03 -35.71
CA ALA A 395 16.85 30.08 -36.78
C ALA A 395 17.65 30.76 -37.90
N THR A 396 18.78 30.14 -38.27
CA THR A 396 19.75 30.69 -39.22
C THR A 396 19.60 30.13 -40.63
N ASP A 397 18.79 29.08 -40.78
CA ASP A 397 18.52 28.32 -42.00
C ASP A 397 17.18 28.69 -42.65
N CYS A 398 16.55 29.78 -42.22
CA CYS A 398 15.26 30.24 -42.77
C CYS A 398 15.38 30.64 -44.25
N SER A 399 14.51 30.08 -45.09
CA SER A 399 14.36 30.51 -46.48
C SER A 399 13.16 31.45 -46.66
N LEU A 400 12.14 31.32 -45.80
CA LEU A 400 10.93 32.11 -45.82
C LEU A 400 10.54 32.52 -44.40
N TYR A 401 9.96 33.70 -44.25
CA TYR A 401 9.49 34.26 -42.98
C TYR A 401 8.01 34.56 -43.05
N ALA A 402 7.27 34.12 -42.03
CA ALA A 402 5.85 34.41 -41.87
C ALA A 402 5.54 34.96 -40.48
N SER A 403 4.59 35.89 -40.38
CA SER A 403 4.15 36.52 -39.13
C SER A 403 2.62 36.65 -39.13
N PRO A 404 1.95 36.67 -37.96
CA PRO A 404 0.52 36.98 -37.89
C PRO A 404 0.15 38.34 -38.49
N SER A 405 1.08 39.30 -38.43
CA SER A 405 0.93 40.65 -39.00
C SER A 405 1.65 40.82 -40.35
N GLY A 406 2.10 39.71 -40.96
CA GLY A 406 2.80 39.75 -42.24
C GLY A 406 1.89 40.16 -43.41
N SER A 407 2.50 40.50 -44.55
CA SER A 407 1.79 40.90 -45.78
C SER A 407 2.32 40.12 -46.97
N ASP A 408 1.46 39.62 -47.84
CA ASP A 408 1.87 38.84 -49.02
C ASP A 408 2.61 39.68 -50.07
N SER A 409 2.49 41.01 -49.98
CA SER A 409 3.31 41.96 -50.74
C SER A 409 4.78 41.96 -50.33
N ASN A 410 5.11 41.45 -49.13
CA ASN A 410 6.48 41.40 -48.64
C ASN A 410 7.26 40.28 -49.34
N SER A 411 8.60 40.42 -49.41
CA SER A 411 9.45 39.39 -50.02
C SER A 411 9.42 38.07 -49.25
N GLY A 412 9.22 38.11 -47.92
CA GLY A 412 9.29 36.94 -47.06
C GLY A 412 10.71 36.41 -46.86
N THR A 413 11.75 37.15 -47.27
CA THR A 413 13.15 36.70 -47.22
C THR A 413 13.90 37.21 -45.97
N SER A 414 13.25 37.96 -45.10
CA SER A 414 13.79 38.40 -43.80
C SER A 414 12.69 38.49 -42.75
N SER A 415 13.07 38.36 -41.47
CA SER A 415 12.17 38.53 -40.32
C SER A 415 11.58 39.94 -40.22
N SER A 416 12.21 40.95 -40.82
CA SER A 416 11.71 42.32 -40.91
C SER A 416 10.71 42.57 -42.03
N SER A 417 10.53 41.64 -42.97
CA SER A 417 9.54 41.71 -44.05
C SER A 417 8.86 40.36 -44.27
N PRO A 418 8.15 39.84 -43.25
CA PRO A 418 7.50 38.54 -43.32
C PRO A 418 6.23 38.56 -44.18
N LYS A 419 5.94 37.46 -44.87
CA LYS A 419 4.64 37.23 -45.52
C LYS A 419 3.57 36.85 -44.50
N THR A 420 2.31 36.77 -44.92
CA THR A 420 1.33 36.01 -44.14
C THR A 420 1.75 34.53 -44.12
N PHE A 421 1.19 33.74 -43.21
CA PHE A 421 1.45 32.29 -43.18
C PHE A 421 1.08 31.61 -44.51
N GLN A 422 -0.10 31.91 -45.06
CA GLN A 422 -0.53 31.34 -46.34
C GLN A 422 0.34 31.82 -47.51
N GLY A 423 0.74 33.10 -47.54
CA GLY A 423 1.60 33.62 -48.59
C GLY A 423 3.01 33.02 -48.57
N ALA A 424 3.57 32.79 -47.38
CA ALA A 424 4.83 32.06 -47.24
C ALA A 424 4.67 30.61 -47.71
N ALA A 425 3.61 29.91 -47.30
CA ALA A 425 3.31 28.56 -47.76
C ALA A 425 3.15 28.49 -49.28
N ASN A 426 2.45 29.43 -49.91
CA ASN A 426 2.32 29.48 -51.38
C ASN A 426 3.66 29.72 -52.10
N SER A 427 4.68 30.19 -51.38
CA SER A 427 6.02 30.43 -51.91
C SER A 427 6.97 29.25 -51.68
N THR A 428 6.55 28.17 -51.01
CA THR A 428 7.44 27.06 -50.68
C THR A 428 7.82 26.24 -51.90
N GLN A 429 9.10 25.88 -51.95
CA GLN A 429 9.71 24.91 -52.85
C GLN A 429 10.39 23.81 -52.03
N SER A 430 10.74 22.67 -52.63
CA SER A 430 11.48 21.61 -51.92
C SER A 430 12.73 22.17 -51.24
N GLY A 431 12.90 21.86 -49.95
CA GLY A 431 13.98 22.39 -49.10
C GLY A 431 13.66 23.71 -48.39
N SER A 432 12.48 24.29 -48.59
CA SER A 432 12.11 25.54 -47.94
C SER A 432 11.98 25.37 -46.42
N VAL A 433 12.56 26.30 -45.67
CA VAL A 433 12.41 26.44 -44.22
C VAL A 433 11.59 27.70 -43.96
N VAL A 434 10.32 27.50 -43.62
CA VAL A 434 9.38 28.57 -43.26
C VAL A 434 9.50 28.85 -41.75
N CYS A 435 10.19 29.93 -41.42
CA CYS A 435 10.35 30.42 -40.07
C CYS A 435 9.18 31.32 -39.66
N LEU A 436 8.46 30.88 -38.64
CA LEU A 436 7.28 31.53 -38.09
C LEU A 436 7.71 32.45 -36.94
N LEU A 437 7.45 33.74 -37.08
CA LEU A 437 7.66 34.70 -36.02
C LEU A 437 6.61 34.51 -34.93
N GLY A 438 7.00 34.70 -33.67
CA GLY A 438 6.09 34.49 -32.54
C GLY A 438 4.83 35.35 -32.60
N GLY A 439 3.74 34.79 -32.09
CA GLY A 439 2.42 35.43 -32.07
C GLY A 439 1.29 34.44 -32.37
N THR A 440 0.08 34.97 -32.53
CA THR A 440 -1.14 34.17 -32.72
C THR A 440 -1.62 34.22 -34.18
N TYR A 441 -1.56 33.07 -34.84
CA TYR A 441 -2.08 32.83 -36.19
C TYR A 441 -3.50 32.27 -36.08
N SER A 442 -4.49 33.09 -36.46
CA SER A 442 -5.90 32.68 -36.46
C SER A 442 -6.23 31.88 -37.72
N LEU A 443 -6.77 30.67 -37.55
CA LEU A 443 -7.19 29.79 -38.65
C LEU A 443 -8.72 29.70 -38.71
N SER A 444 -9.33 30.34 -39.70
CA SER A 444 -10.78 30.28 -39.94
C SER A 444 -11.21 29.10 -40.84
N SER A 445 -10.23 28.40 -41.41
CA SER A 445 -10.38 27.24 -42.29
C SER A 445 -9.12 26.38 -42.22
N SER A 446 -9.20 25.12 -42.65
CA SER A 446 -8.04 24.23 -42.71
C SER A 446 -6.91 24.81 -43.54
N PHE A 447 -5.69 24.74 -43.01
CA PHE A 447 -4.49 24.98 -43.78
C PHE A 447 -4.07 23.71 -44.51
N SER A 448 -3.91 23.81 -45.84
CA SER A 448 -3.35 22.74 -46.66
C SER A 448 -2.04 23.20 -47.28
N PRO A 449 -0.91 22.54 -46.97
CA PRO A 449 0.36 22.83 -47.63
C PRO A 449 0.20 22.71 -49.16
N PRO A 450 0.73 23.65 -49.97
CA PRO A 450 0.48 23.63 -51.41
C PRO A 450 1.52 22.81 -52.20
N THR A 451 2.70 22.55 -51.64
CA THR A 451 3.82 21.91 -52.37
C THR A 451 4.52 20.84 -51.55
N SER A 452 5.06 19.83 -52.24
CA SER A 452 5.86 18.77 -51.62
C SER A 452 7.32 19.16 -51.48
N GLY A 453 7.98 18.60 -50.47
CA GLY A 453 9.42 18.47 -50.44
C GLY A 453 9.92 17.30 -51.29
N SER A 454 11.11 16.81 -50.96
CA SER A 454 11.72 15.62 -51.55
C SER A 454 12.51 14.85 -50.48
N PRO A 455 12.93 13.59 -50.74
CA PRO A 455 13.69 12.79 -49.77
C PRO A 455 14.91 13.50 -49.16
N SER A 456 15.60 14.34 -49.95
CA SER A 456 16.79 15.09 -49.52
C SER A 456 16.52 16.54 -49.13
N SER A 457 15.31 17.05 -49.35
CA SER A 457 15.00 18.47 -49.19
C SER A 457 13.53 18.66 -48.79
N TRP A 458 13.28 18.39 -47.50
CA TRP A 458 11.97 18.53 -46.87
C TRP A 458 11.56 20.00 -46.80
N ILE A 459 10.26 20.25 -46.79
CA ILE A 459 9.73 21.57 -46.42
C ILE A 459 9.48 21.56 -44.92
N THR A 460 10.05 22.53 -44.20
CA THR A 460 9.93 22.62 -42.73
C THR A 460 9.22 23.90 -42.34
N TYR A 461 8.16 23.77 -41.54
CA TYR A 461 7.49 24.88 -40.85
C TYR A 461 7.91 24.86 -39.38
N LYS A 462 8.58 25.92 -38.90
CA LYS A 462 9.14 25.95 -37.55
C LYS A 462 9.20 27.35 -36.94
N ASN A 463 9.37 27.43 -35.63
CA ASN A 463 9.54 28.70 -34.93
C ASN A 463 10.84 29.39 -35.36
N TYR A 464 10.79 30.70 -35.54
CA TYR A 464 11.94 31.52 -35.88
C TYR A 464 12.88 31.70 -34.67
N ASP A 465 12.35 31.90 -33.49
CA ASP A 465 13.10 32.07 -32.24
C ASP A 465 12.32 31.45 -31.07
N SER A 466 12.71 31.76 -29.84
CA SER A 466 12.06 31.23 -28.63
C SER A 466 10.65 31.80 -28.38
N THR A 467 10.19 32.78 -29.17
CA THR A 467 8.86 33.35 -29.01
C THR A 467 7.81 32.34 -29.47
N PRO A 468 6.78 32.04 -28.65
CA PRO A 468 5.77 31.05 -29.01
C PRO A 468 5.00 31.37 -30.30
N VAL A 469 4.83 30.36 -31.16
CA VAL A 469 4.02 30.40 -32.37
C VAL A 469 2.72 29.65 -32.10
N ASN A 470 1.62 30.39 -31.98
CA ASN A 470 0.32 29.84 -31.61
C ASN A 470 -0.63 29.85 -32.80
N PHE A 471 -1.01 28.70 -33.31
CA PHE A 471 -2.15 28.54 -34.21
C PHE A 471 -3.41 28.33 -33.37
N VAL A 472 -4.42 29.17 -33.59
CA VAL A 472 -5.69 29.11 -32.87
C VAL A 472 -6.83 28.99 -33.87
N TRP A 473 -7.65 27.97 -33.72
CA TRP A 473 -8.82 27.79 -34.56
C TRP A 473 -9.90 28.83 -34.25
N SER A 474 -10.35 29.51 -35.29
CA SER A 474 -11.44 30.50 -35.27
C SER A 474 -12.59 30.15 -36.21
N GLY A 475 -12.49 29.02 -36.92
CA GLY A 475 -13.58 28.47 -37.72
C GLY A 475 -14.72 27.88 -36.86
N GLY A 476 -15.84 27.55 -37.51
CA GLY A 476 -16.96 26.86 -36.84
C GLY A 476 -16.67 25.39 -36.52
N SER A 477 -17.59 24.73 -35.81
CA SER A 477 -17.56 23.30 -35.48
C SER A 477 -18.06 22.43 -36.65
N ASN A 478 -17.26 22.35 -37.72
CA ASN A 478 -17.60 21.73 -38.99
C ASN A 478 -16.77 20.47 -39.32
N ALA A 479 -16.22 19.80 -38.31
CA ALA A 479 -15.35 18.63 -38.47
C ALA A 479 -14.08 18.87 -39.32
N SER A 480 -13.59 20.10 -39.38
CA SER A 480 -12.36 20.43 -40.11
C SER A 480 -11.13 20.34 -39.20
N ALA A 481 -10.04 19.79 -39.73
CA ALA A 481 -8.74 19.82 -39.08
C ALA A 481 -8.08 21.21 -39.22
N MET A 482 -7.23 21.59 -38.28
CA MET A 482 -6.45 22.83 -38.39
C MET A 482 -5.47 22.74 -39.56
N PHE A 483 -4.74 21.63 -39.67
CA PHE A 483 -3.82 21.31 -40.76
C PHE A 483 -4.33 20.07 -41.50
N TYR A 484 -4.73 20.22 -42.75
CA TYR A 484 -5.24 19.13 -43.59
C TYR A 484 -4.26 18.83 -44.72
N ILE A 485 -3.67 17.64 -44.71
CA ILE A 485 -2.58 17.24 -45.60
C ILE A 485 -3.03 16.06 -46.45
N GLY A 486 -3.10 16.22 -47.77
CA GLY A 486 -3.61 15.19 -48.67
C GLY A 486 -5.00 15.52 -49.20
N GLY A 487 -5.81 14.50 -49.51
CA GLY A 487 -7.21 14.71 -49.91
C GLY A 487 -7.83 13.68 -50.84
N GLY A 488 -7.18 12.53 -51.08
CA GLY A 488 -7.69 11.53 -52.03
C GLY A 488 -7.15 10.11 -51.81
N SER A 489 -7.16 9.30 -52.88
CA SER A 489 -6.59 7.96 -52.88
C SER A 489 -5.07 7.99 -52.76
N PHE A 490 -4.51 7.12 -51.93
CA PHE A 490 -3.06 7.06 -51.71
C PHE A 490 -2.28 6.66 -52.98
N PRO A 491 -1.12 7.29 -53.28
CA PRO A 491 -0.61 8.51 -52.65
C PRO A 491 -1.26 9.78 -53.24
N SER A 492 -1.62 10.74 -52.40
CA SER A 492 -2.24 12.02 -52.78
C SER A 492 -1.76 13.18 -51.93
N GLY A 493 -1.74 14.36 -52.56
CA GLY A 493 -1.35 15.62 -51.93
C GLY A 493 0.13 15.73 -51.59
N PRO A 494 0.50 16.77 -50.82
CA PRO A 494 1.89 17.09 -50.58
C PRO A 494 2.56 16.21 -49.51
N ALA A 495 3.81 15.87 -49.77
CA ALA A 495 4.64 14.94 -48.99
C ALA A 495 6.01 15.55 -48.64
N TYR A 496 6.80 14.87 -47.79
CA TYR A 496 8.11 15.35 -47.29
C TYR A 496 7.99 16.70 -46.56
N LEU A 497 7.07 16.75 -45.60
CA LEU A 497 6.76 17.92 -44.81
C LEU A 497 7.11 17.71 -43.33
N GLU A 498 7.67 18.73 -42.69
CA GLU A 498 7.96 18.74 -41.27
C GLU A 498 7.32 19.95 -40.58
N PHE A 499 6.60 19.71 -39.49
CA PHE A 499 6.03 20.73 -38.61
C PHE A 499 6.70 20.63 -37.25
N ARG A 500 7.39 21.69 -36.82
CA ARG A 500 8.27 21.66 -35.65
C ARG A 500 8.01 22.80 -34.69
N GLY A 501 7.75 22.50 -33.42
CA GLY A 501 7.70 23.50 -32.34
C GLY A 501 6.44 24.36 -32.29
N LEU A 502 5.36 23.94 -32.97
CA LEU A 502 4.14 24.73 -33.10
C LEU A 502 3.19 24.49 -31.93
N ASN A 503 2.49 25.53 -31.49
CA ASN A 503 1.40 25.40 -30.53
C ASN A 503 0.05 25.47 -31.27
N LEU A 504 -0.71 24.38 -31.29
CA LEU A 504 -2.03 24.30 -31.91
C LEU A 504 -3.10 24.26 -30.83
N ASN A 505 -4.07 25.17 -30.93
CA ASN A 505 -5.26 25.19 -30.10
C ASN A 505 -6.51 25.09 -30.99
N GLY A 506 -7.18 23.93 -30.94
CA GLY A 506 -8.39 23.64 -31.71
C GLY A 506 -9.63 24.40 -31.22
N ASN A 507 -9.52 25.11 -30.09
CA ASN A 507 -10.59 25.87 -29.45
C ASN A 507 -11.90 25.06 -29.33
N THR A 508 -11.76 23.77 -29.06
CA THR A 508 -12.82 22.73 -29.00
C THR A 508 -13.64 22.53 -30.28
N ASN A 509 -13.36 23.29 -31.34
CA ASN A 509 -14.19 23.32 -32.55
C ASN A 509 -13.53 22.64 -33.75
N ALA A 510 -12.19 22.70 -33.85
CA ALA A 510 -11.46 21.93 -34.85
C ALA A 510 -11.59 20.43 -34.54
N ALA A 511 -11.77 19.60 -35.57
CA ALA A 511 -11.71 18.14 -35.41
C ALA A 511 -10.30 17.73 -34.97
N ASP A 512 -9.30 17.94 -35.81
CA ASP A 512 -7.94 17.51 -35.50
C ASP A 512 -6.94 18.67 -35.52
N GLY A 513 -5.83 18.51 -34.81
CA GLY A 513 -4.68 19.41 -34.94
C GLY A 513 -4.03 19.23 -36.31
N PHE A 514 -3.51 18.03 -36.56
CA PHE A 514 -3.02 17.59 -37.86
C PHE A 514 -3.84 16.41 -38.36
N PHE A 515 -4.26 16.46 -39.62
CA PHE A 515 -4.96 15.37 -40.28
C PHE A 515 -4.32 15.06 -41.63
N CYS A 516 -3.87 13.82 -41.80
CA CYS A 516 -3.36 13.30 -43.06
C CYS A 516 -4.39 12.41 -43.76
N ARG A 517 -4.59 12.59 -45.07
CA ARG A 517 -5.37 11.64 -45.87
C ARG A 517 -4.71 11.31 -47.20
N GLY A 518 -4.24 10.07 -47.34
CA GLY A 518 -3.64 9.60 -48.57
C GLY A 518 -2.21 10.09 -48.84
N SER A 519 -1.58 10.88 -47.96
CA SER A 519 -0.22 11.41 -48.20
C SER A 519 0.87 10.50 -47.60
N HIS A 520 2.13 10.90 -47.72
CA HIS A 520 3.26 10.17 -47.16
C HIS A 520 4.41 11.08 -46.70
N HIS A 521 5.32 10.54 -45.89
CA HIS A 521 6.55 11.21 -45.44
C HIS A 521 6.26 12.54 -44.72
N LEU A 522 5.61 12.45 -43.56
CA LEU A 522 5.24 13.61 -42.74
C LEU A 522 5.86 13.51 -41.35
N ARG A 523 6.34 14.63 -40.82
CA ARG A 523 6.96 14.73 -39.50
C ARG A 523 6.26 15.79 -38.65
N PHE A 524 5.85 15.40 -37.45
CA PHE A 524 5.25 16.25 -36.43
C PHE A 524 6.16 16.20 -35.20
N ILE A 525 6.99 17.22 -35.02
CA ILE A 525 8.09 17.21 -34.05
C ILE A 525 7.91 18.30 -33.00
N SER A 526 7.92 17.96 -31.71
CA SER A 526 7.93 18.94 -30.62
C SER A 526 6.77 19.95 -30.65
N ASN A 527 5.59 19.56 -31.14
CA ASN A 527 4.41 20.43 -31.15
C ASN A 527 3.63 20.31 -29.84
N SER A 528 2.96 21.37 -29.43
CA SER A 528 1.96 21.35 -28.37
C SER A 528 0.57 21.43 -28.99
N ILE A 529 -0.27 20.41 -28.81
CA ILE A 529 -1.58 20.34 -29.46
C ILE A 529 -2.65 20.18 -28.39
N SER A 530 -3.65 21.06 -28.40
CA SER A 530 -4.69 21.04 -27.38
C SER A 530 -6.07 21.50 -27.84
N ASN A 531 -7.08 21.13 -27.07
CA ASN A 531 -8.49 21.53 -27.23
C ASN A 531 -9.02 21.18 -28.64
N THR A 532 -8.71 19.99 -29.14
CA THR A 532 -9.29 19.49 -30.41
C THR A 532 -10.50 18.63 -30.11
N GLY A 533 -11.54 18.71 -30.93
CA GLY A 533 -12.73 17.90 -30.70
C GLY A 533 -12.54 16.43 -31.07
N GLY A 534 -11.56 16.14 -31.92
CA GLY A 534 -11.06 14.82 -32.27
C GLY A 534 -9.58 14.70 -31.93
N SER A 535 -8.75 14.20 -32.86
CA SER A 535 -7.38 13.78 -32.55
C SER A 535 -6.37 14.94 -32.54
N GLY A 536 -5.29 14.77 -31.80
CA GLY A 536 -4.17 15.72 -31.92
C GLY A 536 -3.50 15.57 -33.29
N ILE A 537 -3.17 14.33 -33.63
CA ILE A 537 -2.60 13.94 -34.91
C ILE A 537 -3.36 12.70 -35.40
N ALA A 538 -4.02 12.82 -36.55
CA ALA A 538 -4.77 11.74 -37.18
C ALA A 538 -4.29 11.47 -38.62
N SER A 539 -4.42 10.23 -39.07
CA SER A 539 -4.20 9.87 -40.46
C SER A 539 -5.15 8.80 -40.96
N ILE A 540 -5.48 8.87 -42.26
CA ILE A 540 -6.19 7.82 -43.01
C ILE A 540 -5.40 7.54 -44.29
N ASP A 541 -5.03 6.29 -44.51
CA ASP A 541 -4.29 5.83 -45.68
C ASP A 541 -3.01 6.64 -45.92
N CYS A 542 -2.26 6.94 -44.86
CA CYS A 542 -0.99 7.64 -44.97
C CYS A 542 0.19 6.77 -44.52
N ASP A 543 1.36 7.03 -45.07
CA ASP A 543 2.55 6.21 -44.83
C ASP A 543 3.80 7.04 -44.53
N TYR A 544 4.80 6.46 -43.86
CA TYR A 544 6.01 7.18 -43.41
C TYR A 544 5.71 8.40 -42.51
N LEU A 545 4.88 8.21 -41.49
CA LEU A 545 4.54 9.25 -40.51
C LEU A 545 5.47 9.19 -39.31
N THR A 546 5.88 10.34 -38.80
CA THR A 546 6.63 10.45 -37.54
C THR A 546 5.98 11.48 -36.62
N SER A 547 5.47 11.03 -35.47
CA SER A 547 5.05 11.89 -34.37
C SER A 547 6.08 11.77 -33.25
N ASP A 548 6.90 12.80 -33.06
CA ASP A 548 8.01 12.77 -32.11
C ASP A 548 8.01 13.96 -31.14
N HIS A 549 8.19 13.72 -29.84
CA HIS A 549 8.27 14.76 -28.79
C HIS A 549 7.07 15.70 -28.68
N ASN A 550 5.88 15.31 -29.12
CA ASN A 550 4.70 16.17 -29.03
C ASN A 550 4.08 16.13 -27.62
N LEU A 551 3.54 17.27 -27.19
CA LEU A 551 2.70 17.41 -26.01
C LEU A 551 1.25 17.51 -26.48
N ILE A 552 0.40 16.56 -26.09
CA ILE A 552 -0.97 16.48 -26.60
C ILE A 552 -1.96 16.36 -25.45
N ASN A 553 -2.92 17.28 -25.36
CA ASN A 553 -3.93 17.24 -24.29
C ASN A 553 -5.26 17.92 -24.57
N HIS A 554 -6.30 17.56 -23.81
CA HIS A 554 -7.64 18.11 -24.02
C HIS A 554 -8.10 17.83 -25.47
N ASN A 555 -8.10 16.55 -25.85
CA ASN A 555 -8.53 16.09 -27.16
C ASN A 555 -9.66 15.07 -27.00
N GLY A 556 -10.62 15.12 -27.92
CA GLY A 556 -11.78 14.22 -27.93
C GLY A 556 -13.06 14.83 -27.35
N TYR A 557 -13.10 16.15 -27.11
CA TYR A 557 -14.29 16.85 -26.65
C TYR A 557 -15.23 17.21 -27.81
N ILE A 558 -16.47 16.71 -27.83
CA ILE A 558 -17.45 17.08 -28.86
C ILE A 558 -18.40 18.17 -28.33
N PRO A 559 -18.34 19.43 -28.82
CA PRO A 559 -19.29 20.45 -28.39
C PRO A 559 -20.74 20.11 -28.75
N SER A 560 -21.68 20.49 -27.88
CA SER A 560 -23.12 20.36 -28.15
C SER A 560 -23.52 21.16 -29.40
N GLY A 561 -24.18 20.51 -30.37
CA GLY A 561 -24.60 21.15 -31.63
C GLY A 561 -23.62 21.01 -32.79
N THR A 562 -22.57 20.20 -32.64
CA THR A 562 -21.62 19.86 -33.73
C THR A 562 -22.33 19.16 -34.90
N ALA A 563 -22.00 19.57 -36.13
CA ALA A 563 -22.48 18.89 -37.33
C ALA A 563 -21.74 17.54 -37.50
N ASN A 564 -22.48 16.44 -37.64
CA ASN A 564 -21.95 15.06 -37.78
C ASN A 564 -21.10 14.58 -36.58
N PRO A 565 -21.66 14.51 -35.35
CA PRO A 565 -20.93 14.08 -34.15
C PRO A 565 -20.32 12.66 -34.26
N GLN A 566 -20.91 11.80 -35.10
CA GLN A 566 -20.39 10.46 -35.42
C GLN A 566 -18.99 10.44 -36.07
N TRP A 567 -18.51 11.57 -36.59
CA TRP A 567 -17.16 11.68 -37.16
C TRP A 567 -16.10 11.99 -36.10
N TYR A 568 -16.53 12.22 -34.87
CA TYR A 568 -15.67 12.50 -33.73
C TYR A 568 -15.61 11.33 -32.73
N SER A 569 -16.47 10.31 -32.87
CA SER A 569 -16.58 9.21 -31.90
C SER A 569 -15.38 8.26 -31.88
N TRP A 570 -14.53 8.27 -32.91
CA TRP A 570 -13.32 7.44 -33.03
C TRP A 570 -12.05 8.31 -32.92
N THR A 571 -11.79 8.89 -31.75
CA THR A 571 -10.70 9.88 -31.62
C THR A 571 -9.73 9.53 -30.50
N SER A 572 -8.45 9.83 -30.75
CA SER A 572 -7.34 9.53 -29.85
C SER A 572 -6.32 10.64 -29.93
N ALA A 573 -5.42 10.79 -28.96
CA ALA A 573 -4.43 11.85 -29.06
C ALA A 573 -3.56 11.70 -30.33
N ILE A 574 -3.18 10.46 -30.66
CA ILE A 574 -2.57 10.09 -31.95
C ILE A 574 -3.32 8.90 -32.53
N SER A 575 -3.80 9.02 -33.77
CA SER A 575 -4.53 7.96 -34.49
C SER A 575 -3.93 7.76 -35.87
N TYR A 576 -3.32 6.59 -36.11
CA TYR A 576 -2.80 6.23 -37.42
C TYR A 576 -3.63 5.10 -38.02
N ASN A 577 -4.35 5.41 -39.09
CA ASN A 577 -5.14 4.45 -39.85
C ASN A 577 -4.58 4.30 -41.26
N SER A 578 -3.94 3.17 -41.58
CA SER A 578 -3.33 2.98 -42.90
C SER A 578 -3.00 1.54 -43.24
N ASN A 579 -3.59 1.02 -44.31
CA ASN A 579 -3.20 -0.24 -44.94
C ASN A 579 -2.36 -0.02 -46.22
N GLN A 580 -1.92 1.22 -46.44
CA GLN A 580 -1.25 1.63 -47.67
C GLN A 580 0.26 1.68 -47.49
N TRP A 581 0.97 1.08 -48.45
CA TRP A 581 2.43 1.05 -48.48
C TRP A 581 2.94 1.95 -49.60
N PHE A 582 3.76 2.94 -49.27
CA PHE A 582 4.39 3.82 -50.25
C PHE A 582 5.43 3.07 -51.09
N ASP A 583 6.18 2.18 -50.44
CA ASP A 583 7.17 1.31 -51.06
C ASP A 583 7.21 -0.06 -50.34
N ASN A 584 8.09 -0.95 -50.79
CA ASN A 584 8.24 -2.30 -50.23
C ASN A 584 9.36 -2.37 -49.17
N TYR A 585 9.73 -1.25 -48.54
CA TYR A 585 10.74 -1.29 -47.49
C TYR A 585 10.19 -2.06 -46.29
N ALA A 586 10.88 -3.12 -45.85
CA ALA A 586 10.33 -3.97 -44.80
C ALA A 586 10.49 -3.36 -43.38
N GLY A 587 11.23 -2.25 -43.23
CA GLY A 587 11.54 -1.62 -41.95
C GLY A 587 10.42 -0.74 -41.42
N PHE A 588 10.72 0.13 -40.45
CA PHE A 588 9.67 0.98 -39.88
C PHE A 588 9.25 2.08 -40.85
N HIS A 589 7.95 2.15 -41.09
CA HIS A 589 7.33 3.23 -41.83
C HIS A 589 6.80 4.28 -40.86
N ASN A 590 5.95 3.87 -39.92
CA ASN A 590 5.28 4.77 -39.00
C ASN A 590 5.95 4.76 -37.63
N ILE A 591 6.24 5.93 -37.07
CA ILE A 591 6.96 6.09 -35.81
C ILE A 591 6.19 7.07 -34.91
N ILE A 592 5.83 6.61 -33.71
CA ILE A 592 5.22 7.43 -32.66
C ILE A 592 6.15 7.37 -31.45
N SER A 593 6.95 8.42 -31.25
CA SER A 593 8.06 8.41 -30.30
C SER A 593 8.08 9.57 -29.32
N ASN A 594 8.46 9.32 -28.07
CA ASN A 594 8.80 10.36 -27.10
C ASN A 594 7.66 11.39 -26.83
N ASN A 595 6.40 11.05 -27.09
CA ASN A 595 5.27 11.96 -26.88
C ASN A 595 4.79 11.90 -25.42
N ILE A 596 4.28 13.03 -24.91
CA ILE A 596 3.57 13.08 -23.62
C ILE A 596 2.12 13.44 -23.90
N ILE A 597 1.23 12.51 -23.55
CA ILE A 597 -0.19 12.54 -23.90
C ILE A 597 -1.00 12.52 -22.61
N SER A 598 -1.97 13.43 -22.51
CA SER A 598 -2.97 13.40 -21.44
C SER A 598 -4.34 13.71 -21.98
N GLY A 599 -5.26 12.77 -21.86
CA GLY A 599 -6.59 12.85 -22.42
C GLY A 599 -7.58 13.53 -21.49
N GLU A 600 -8.83 13.42 -21.90
CA GLU A 600 -9.99 13.86 -21.16
C GLU A 600 -10.74 12.65 -20.66
N VAL A 601 -11.54 12.86 -19.62
CA VAL A 601 -12.59 11.93 -19.24
C VAL A 601 -13.91 12.64 -19.47
N ASP A 602 -14.69 12.14 -20.43
CA ASP A 602 -16.01 12.65 -20.74
C ASP A 602 -17.05 11.55 -20.52
N GLN A 603 -17.88 11.68 -19.48
CA GLN A 603 -18.97 10.74 -19.20
C GLN A 603 -20.32 11.20 -19.80
N SER A 604 -20.30 12.17 -20.72
CA SER A 604 -21.49 12.66 -21.40
C SER A 604 -22.03 11.65 -22.43
N THR A 605 -23.21 11.89 -23.00
CA THR A 605 -23.73 11.03 -24.08
C THR A 605 -23.05 11.26 -25.44
N HIS A 606 -22.09 12.18 -25.51
CA HIS A 606 -21.33 12.53 -26.71
C HIS A 606 -19.82 12.37 -26.48
N HIS A 607 -19.44 11.36 -25.69
CA HIS A 607 -18.05 11.04 -25.42
C HIS A 607 -17.39 10.38 -26.64
N THR A 608 -16.06 10.35 -26.59
CA THR A 608 -15.21 9.67 -27.56
C THR A 608 -14.51 8.51 -26.87
N ASP A 609 -14.00 7.54 -27.63
CA ASP A 609 -13.25 6.42 -27.06
C ASP A 609 -12.03 6.87 -26.23
N GLY A 610 -11.56 8.11 -26.41
CA GLY A 610 -10.62 8.78 -25.50
C GLY A 610 -9.25 8.11 -25.37
N ASN A 611 -8.80 7.33 -26.37
CA ASN A 611 -7.53 6.61 -26.29
C ASN A 611 -6.31 7.54 -26.40
N GLY A 612 -5.17 7.12 -25.88
CA GLY A 612 -3.91 7.84 -26.03
C GLY A 612 -3.37 7.71 -27.45
N ILE A 613 -2.98 6.49 -27.81
CA ILE A 613 -2.44 6.17 -29.12
C ILE A 613 -3.23 5.00 -29.71
N ILE A 614 -3.63 5.10 -30.97
CA ILE A 614 -4.28 4.01 -31.70
C ILE A 614 -3.62 3.80 -33.07
N LEU A 615 -3.35 2.54 -33.38
CA LEU A 615 -3.19 2.03 -34.74
C LEU A 615 -4.48 1.32 -35.11
N ASP A 616 -5.15 1.71 -36.19
CA ASP A 616 -6.48 1.20 -36.55
C ASP A 616 -6.60 0.92 -38.06
N LEU A 617 -7.06 -0.26 -38.48
CA LEU A 617 -7.38 -0.56 -39.88
C LEU A 617 -8.85 -0.89 -40.16
N SER A 618 -9.78 -0.34 -39.41
CA SER A 618 -11.22 -0.58 -39.56
C SER A 618 -11.84 -0.06 -40.87
N SER A 619 -11.07 0.44 -41.84
CA SER A 619 -11.54 0.98 -43.14
C SER A 619 -11.91 -0.11 -44.17
N GLY A 620 -12.74 -1.10 -43.77
CA GLY A 620 -13.51 -1.92 -44.72
C GLY A 620 -13.35 -3.45 -44.63
N SER A 621 -12.49 -3.98 -43.76
CA SER A 621 -12.43 -5.41 -43.42
C SER A 621 -11.98 -5.60 -41.98
N TYR A 622 -12.86 -6.11 -41.12
CA TYR A 622 -12.55 -6.50 -39.74
C TYR A 622 -11.93 -7.90 -39.67
N ASP A 623 -11.38 -8.40 -40.78
CA ASP A 623 -10.75 -9.71 -40.84
C ASP A 623 -9.25 -9.60 -40.56
N PRO A 624 -8.78 -10.00 -39.37
CA PRO A 624 -7.38 -9.95 -39.00
C PRO A 624 -6.47 -10.74 -39.94
N SER A 625 -7.00 -11.76 -40.65
CA SER A 625 -6.20 -12.55 -41.61
C SER A 625 -5.87 -11.79 -42.90
N THR A 626 -6.48 -10.64 -43.12
CA THR A 626 -6.28 -9.76 -44.28
C THR A 626 -5.52 -8.48 -43.96
N ALA A 627 -5.16 -8.26 -42.69
CA ALA A 627 -4.43 -7.08 -42.25
C ALA A 627 -3.02 -7.05 -42.88
N ASN A 628 -2.69 -5.92 -43.52
CA ASN A 628 -1.39 -5.70 -44.15
C ASN A 628 -0.93 -4.25 -43.93
N THR A 629 -0.77 -3.85 -42.67
CA THR A 629 -0.22 -2.54 -42.28
C THR A 629 1.26 -2.42 -42.56
N PRO A 630 1.73 -1.21 -42.92
CA PRO A 630 3.13 -0.85 -42.82
C PRO A 630 3.66 -1.01 -41.38
N PRO A 631 4.90 -1.49 -41.18
CA PRO A 631 5.47 -1.69 -39.85
C PRO A 631 5.49 -0.41 -39.02
N ALA A 632 4.99 -0.48 -37.80
CA ALA A 632 4.85 0.67 -36.91
C ALA A 632 5.66 0.50 -35.61
N LEU A 633 6.35 1.56 -35.19
CA LEU A 633 7.08 1.65 -33.92
C LEU A 633 6.44 2.70 -33.01
N ILE A 634 5.98 2.29 -31.84
CA ILE A 634 5.48 3.14 -30.77
C ILE A 634 6.48 3.06 -29.61
N LEU A 635 7.28 4.10 -29.37
CA LEU A 635 8.31 4.05 -28.33
C LEU A 635 8.41 5.24 -27.39
N ASN A 636 8.85 4.97 -26.16
CA ASN A 636 9.16 6.01 -25.16
C ASN A 636 8.03 7.02 -24.92
N ASN A 637 6.77 6.68 -25.19
CA ASN A 637 5.66 7.59 -24.96
C ASN A 637 5.22 7.50 -23.50
N VAL A 638 4.74 8.63 -22.99
CA VAL A 638 4.07 8.70 -21.68
C VAL A 638 2.63 9.09 -21.92
N VAL A 639 1.71 8.26 -21.45
CA VAL A 639 0.28 8.46 -21.64
C VAL A 639 -0.42 8.30 -20.29
N TYR A 640 -1.16 9.31 -19.86
CA TYR A 640 -1.80 9.29 -18.55
C TYR A 640 -3.12 10.03 -18.49
N GLY A 641 -4.00 9.59 -17.58
CA GLY A 641 -5.23 10.30 -17.25
C GLY A 641 -6.29 10.32 -18.36
N ASN A 642 -6.19 9.43 -19.35
CA ASN A 642 -7.17 9.33 -20.42
C ASN A 642 -8.45 8.65 -19.97
N GLY A 643 -9.59 9.05 -20.53
CA GLY A 643 -10.87 8.33 -20.42
C GLY A 643 -10.78 6.91 -20.98
N GLY A 644 -10.15 6.76 -22.15
CA GLY A 644 -9.95 5.48 -22.82
C GLY A 644 -8.61 4.80 -22.56
N ARG A 645 -8.27 3.85 -23.44
CA ARG A 645 -7.06 3.03 -23.34
C ARG A 645 -5.79 3.84 -23.53
N CYS A 646 -4.67 3.27 -23.12
CA CYS A 646 -3.38 3.91 -23.28
C CYS A 646 -2.86 3.79 -24.72
N ILE A 647 -2.63 2.55 -25.19
CA ILE A 647 -2.14 2.25 -26.53
C ILE A 647 -2.90 1.06 -27.09
N VAL A 648 -3.46 1.24 -28.28
CA VAL A 648 -4.31 0.25 -28.96
C VAL A 648 -3.72 -0.10 -30.31
N ALA A 649 -3.67 -1.40 -30.61
CA ALA A 649 -3.37 -1.95 -31.92
C ALA A 649 -4.61 -2.71 -32.38
N TYR A 650 -5.40 -2.11 -33.27
CA TYR A 650 -6.70 -2.64 -33.69
C TYR A 650 -6.69 -3.02 -35.17
N VAL A 651 -6.90 -4.31 -35.46
CA VAL A 651 -6.88 -4.87 -36.83
C VAL A 651 -5.55 -4.66 -37.56
N VAL A 652 -4.42 -4.69 -36.84
CA VAL A 652 -3.09 -4.38 -37.40
C VAL A 652 -2.13 -5.57 -37.38
N THR A 653 -1.16 -5.55 -38.29
CA THR A 653 -0.01 -6.45 -38.35
C THR A 653 1.33 -5.70 -38.24
N ASN A 654 2.39 -6.36 -37.78
CA ASN A 654 3.76 -5.83 -37.72
C ASN A 654 3.87 -4.53 -36.89
N PHE A 655 3.67 -4.63 -35.58
CA PHE A 655 3.75 -3.47 -34.67
C PHE A 655 4.68 -3.72 -33.48
N TRP A 656 5.38 -2.68 -33.05
CA TRP A 656 6.33 -2.71 -31.94
C TRP A 656 5.99 -1.61 -30.93
N ILE A 657 5.64 -1.99 -29.72
CA ILE A 657 5.33 -1.09 -28.60
C ILE A 657 6.45 -1.24 -27.57
N VAL A 658 7.36 -0.27 -27.52
CA VAL A 658 8.65 -0.40 -26.83
C VAL A 658 8.87 0.71 -25.81
N ASN A 659 9.20 0.37 -24.56
CA ASN A 659 9.56 1.34 -23.52
C ASN A 659 8.47 2.41 -23.25
N ASN A 660 7.18 2.12 -23.36
CA ASN A 660 6.13 3.12 -23.08
C ASN A 660 5.71 3.08 -21.60
N THR A 661 5.27 4.22 -21.06
CA THR A 661 4.71 4.33 -19.71
C THR A 661 3.24 4.75 -19.78
N CYS A 662 2.35 3.84 -19.40
CA CYS A 662 0.92 4.05 -19.25
C CYS A 662 0.56 4.22 -17.78
N PHE A 663 -0.01 5.36 -17.41
CA PHE A 663 -0.31 5.66 -16.01
C PHE A 663 -1.74 6.16 -15.81
N LYS A 664 -2.58 5.35 -15.16
CA LYS A 664 -3.97 5.72 -14.81
C LYS A 664 -4.79 6.21 -16.00
N ASN A 665 -4.75 5.45 -17.08
CA ASN A 665 -5.70 5.61 -18.19
C ASN A 665 -6.95 4.77 -17.89
N ASP A 666 -7.88 4.76 -18.84
CA ASP A 666 -9.12 4.00 -18.76
C ASP A 666 -9.96 4.47 -17.57
N LEU A 667 -10.19 5.79 -17.52
CA LEU A 667 -10.90 6.48 -16.44
C LEU A 667 -12.39 6.67 -16.72
N ASP A 668 -12.83 6.44 -17.96
CA ASP A 668 -14.25 6.48 -18.28
C ASP A 668 -14.93 5.18 -17.85
N THR A 669 -15.75 5.27 -16.80
CA THR A 669 -16.49 4.13 -16.26
C THR A 669 -17.74 3.77 -17.07
N SER A 670 -18.10 4.57 -18.08
CA SER A 670 -19.23 4.29 -18.97
C SER A 670 -18.88 3.34 -20.11
N GLU A 671 -17.59 3.18 -20.38
CA GLU A 671 -17.03 2.27 -21.37
C GLU A 671 -16.93 0.82 -20.86
N SER A 672 -16.86 -0.14 -21.78
CA SER A 672 -16.60 -1.54 -21.40
C SER A 672 -15.21 -1.69 -20.77
N SER A 673 -15.04 -2.74 -19.97
CA SER A 673 -13.74 -3.10 -19.40
C SER A 673 -12.76 -3.42 -20.53
N PHE A 674 -11.66 -2.67 -20.57
CA PHE A 674 -10.62 -2.78 -21.59
C PHE A 674 -9.22 -2.80 -20.97
N GLY A 675 -8.22 -3.20 -21.76
CA GLY A 675 -6.81 -3.15 -21.38
C GLY A 675 -6.18 -1.77 -21.59
N SER A 676 -5.27 -1.33 -20.70
CA SER A 676 -4.43 -0.16 -21.00
C SER A 676 -3.60 -0.36 -22.27
N PHE A 677 -2.96 -1.52 -22.40
CA PHE A 677 -2.37 -2.00 -23.64
C PHE A 677 -3.26 -3.08 -24.25
N GLU A 678 -3.74 -2.86 -25.48
CA GLU A 678 -4.64 -3.81 -26.14
C GLU A 678 -4.29 -3.98 -27.63
N PRO A 679 -3.66 -5.11 -28.01
CA PRO A 679 -3.83 -5.67 -29.33
C PRO A 679 -5.20 -6.34 -29.44
N ASN A 680 -5.94 -5.98 -30.49
CA ASN A 680 -7.27 -6.47 -30.75
C ASN A 680 -7.42 -6.80 -32.24
N ASP A 681 -7.83 -8.03 -32.54
CA ASP A 681 -7.86 -8.59 -33.89
C ASP A 681 -6.54 -8.34 -34.65
N SER A 682 -5.40 -8.56 -33.99
CA SER A 682 -4.08 -8.14 -34.50
C SER A 682 -3.06 -9.27 -34.47
N HIS A 683 -2.03 -9.20 -35.31
CA HIS A 683 -0.98 -10.21 -35.36
C HIS A 683 0.44 -9.68 -35.60
N ASP A 684 1.45 -10.54 -35.40
CA ASP A 684 2.88 -10.21 -35.63
C ASP A 684 3.37 -8.99 -34.83
N GLY A 685 2.97 -8.89 -33.56
CA GLY A 685 3.25 -7.76 -32.68
C GLY A 685 4.32 -8.04 -31.63
N TYR A 686 4.94 -6.98 -31.11
CA TYR A 686 5.92 -7.05 -30.02
C TYR A 686 5.64 -5.95 -28.99
N LEU A 687 5.41 -6.34 -27.74
CA LEU A 687 5.40 -5.46 -26.58
C LEU A 687 6.70 -5.71 -25.80
N ILE A 688 7.48 -4.66 -25.59
CA ILE A 688 8.82 -4.77 -25.01
C ILE A 688 9.05 -3.66 -23.99
N ASN A 689 9.47 -4.02 -22.77
CA ASN A 689 9.88 -3.11 -21.71
C ASN A 689 8.83 -2.06 -21.29
N ASN A 690 7.53 -2.29 -21.50
CA ASN A 690 6.51 -1.29 -21.16
C ASN A 690 6.15 -1.31 -19.67
N ILE A 691 5.63 -0.18 -19.17
CA ILE A 691 5.02 -0.07 -17.86
C ILE A 691 3.55 0.29 -18.02
N ALA A 692 2.65 -0.45 -17.36
CA ALA A 692 1.26 -0.06 -17.19
C ALA A 692 0.85 -0.04 -15.72
N VAL A 693 0.20 1.05 -15.30
CA VAL A 693 -0.44 1.17 -13.99
C VAL A 693 -1.93 1.36 -14.18
N ALA A 694 -2.69 0.27 -14.01
CA ALA A 694 -4.14 0.29 -13.98
C ALA A 694 -4.63 0.93 -12.69
N TYR A 695 -5.62 1.81 -12.84
CA TYR A 695 -6.23 2.53 -11.72
C TYR A 695 -7.51 1.86 -11.24
N GLN A 696 -8.30 1.31 -12.16
CA GLN A 696 -9.57 0.67 -11.85
C GLN A 696 -9.39 -0.83 -11.57
N SER A 697 -10.07 -1.36 -10.56
CA SER A 697 -9.96 -2.76 -10.16
C SER A 697 -10.50 -3.76 -11.20
N GLY A 698 -11.33 -3.28 -12.14
CA GLY A 698 -11.95 -4.08 -13.19
C GLY A 698 -11.38 -3.87 -14.60
N HIS A 699 -10.31 -3.08 -14.75
CA HIS A 699 -9.73 -2.75 -16.06
C HIS A 699 -8.27 -3.20 -16.09
N PRO A 700 -7.93 -4.27 -16.83
CA PRO A 700 -6.60 -4.83 -16.79
C PRO A 700 -5.53 -3.87 -17.37
N PRO A 701 -4.28 -3.91 -16.90
CA PRO A 701 -3.18 -3.22 -17.57
C PRO A 701 -2.94 -3.70 -19.00
N TYR A 702 -3.35 -4.93 -19.29
CA TYR A 702 -3.11 -5.62 -20.54
C TYR A 702 -4.29 -6.52 -20.90
N GLU A 703 -4.80 -6.43 -22.13
CA GLU A 703 -5.87 -7.29 -22.64
C GLU A 703 -5.60 -7.72 -24.09
N GLN A 704 -6.20 -8.84 -24.50
CA GLN A 704 -6.28 -9.25 -25.90
C GLN A 704 -7.74 -9.23 -26.31
N GLY A 705 -8.09 -8.38 -27.26
CA GLY A 705 -9.42 -8.34 -27.88
C GLY A 705 -9.47 -9.23 -29.12
N GLY A 706 -10.60 -9.90 -29.36
CA GLY A 706 -10.81 -10.66 -30.59
C GLY A 706 -9.75 -11.74 -30.86
N THR A 707 -9.29 -11.84 -32.12
CA THR A 707 -8.33 -12.84 -32.58
C THR A 707 -6.91 -12.27 -32.62
N VAL A 708 -6.12 -12.57 -31.59
CA VAL A 708 -4.71 -12.17 -31.51
C VAL A 708 -3.78 -13.36 -31.79
N THR A 709 -2.84 -13.22 -32.74
CA THR A 709 -1.88 -14.30 -33.08
C THR A 709 -0.46 -13.78 -33.27
N ASN A 710 0.55 -14.58 -32.91
CA ASN A 710 1.97 -14.19 -33.04
C ASN A 710 2.35 -12.82 -32.42
N VAL A 711 1.70 -12.44 -31.32
CA VAL A 711 2.09 -11.27 -30.51
C VAL A 711 2.93 -11.72 -29.33
N HIS A 712 4.07 -11.04 -29.14
CA HIS A 712 5.08 -11.40 -28.14
C HIS A 712 5.25 -10.32 -27.08
N TYR A 713 5.53 -10.72 -25.84
CA TYR A 713 5.69 -9.82 -24.68
C TYR A 713 7.05 -10.07 -24.03
N TYR A 714 7.82 -9.01 -23.80
CA TYR A 714 9.19 -9.11 -23.29
C TYR A 714 9.47 -8.05 -22.24
N ALA A 715 9.69 -8.49 -21.00
CA ALA A 715 10.03 -7.62 -19.87
C ALA A 715 9.04 -6.46 -19.63
N ASP A 716 7.78 -6.63 -20.04
CA ASP A 716 6.70 -5.71 -19.68
C ASP A 716 6.32 -5.87 -18.22
N LEU A 717 5.98 -4.75 -17.57
CA LEU A 717 5.63 -4.71 -16.17
C LEU A 717 4.30 -3.99 -15.97
N TYR A 718 3.44 -4.60 -15.18
CA TYR A 718 2.07 -4.13 -14.98
C TYR A 718 1.67 -4.14 -13.50
N PHE A 719 0.85 -3.16 -13.14
CA PHE A 719 0.34 -2.91 -11.80
C PHE A 719 -1.16 -2.63 -11.84
N GLY A 720 -1.91 -3.12 -10.85
CA GLY A 720 -3.36 -2.89 -10.79
C GLY A 720 -4.17 -3.89 -11.63
N ALA A 721 -5.45 -4.02 -11.28
CA ALA A 721 -6.38 -5.12 -11.59
C ALA A 721 -5.88 -6.51 -11.12
N SER A 722 -6.80 -7.29 -10.55
CA SER A 722 -6.52 -8.45 -9.69
C SER A 722 -5.38 -9.33 -10.21
N ASN A 723 -4.22 -9.30 -9.52
CA ASN A 723 -3.35 -10.42 -9.11
C ASN A 723 -1.98 -9.90 -8.59
N ASN A 724 -1.74 -10.05 -7.29
CA ASN A 724 -0.43 -10.21 -6.61
C ASN A 724 0.45 -9.03 -6.14
N PHE A 725 -0.04 -7.79 -6.01
CA PHE A 725 0.59 -6.82 -5.09
C PHE A 725 -0.48 -6.00 -4.35
N SER A 726 -0.23 -5.67 -3.08
CA SER A 726 -1.16 -4.89 -2.25
C SER A 726 -1.41 -3.52 -2.91
N TYR A 727 -2.65 -3.28 -3.33
CA TYR A 727 -3.13 -2.09 -4.01
C TYR A 727 -2.73 -0.78 -3.29
N SER A 728 -2.41 0.26 -4.09
CA SER A 728 -2.85 1.67 -3.98
C SER A 728 -1.79 2.77 -4.00
N ASP A 729 -0.50 2.49 -3.82
CA ASP A 729 0.50 3.57 -3.70
C ASP A 729 1.58 3.59 -4.80
N PRO A 730 1.34 4.30 -5.93
CA PRO A 730 2.34 4.50 -6.96
C PRO A 730 3.60 5.25 -6.48
N SER A 731 3.57 5.88 -5.28
CA SER A 731 4.74 6.55 -4.68
C SER A 731 5.84 5.59 -4.22
N GLN A 732 5.60 4.27 -4.21
CA GLN A 732 6.64 3.26 -3.95
C GLN A 732 7.46 2.89 -5.19
N PHE A 733 6.99 3.29 -6.38
CA PHE A 733 7.49 2.80 -7.66
C PHE A 733 7.97 3.91 -8.59
N LEU A 734 7.18 4.97 -8.70
CA LEU A 734 7.50 6.15 -9.47
C LEU A 734 7.78 7.28 -8.49
N GLN A 735 8.67 8.19 -8.88
CA GLN A 735 8.82 9.51 -8.28
C GLN A 735 7.60 10.36 -8.66
N ALA A 736 6.39 9.82 -8.41
CA ALA A 736 5.12 10.41 -8.74
C ALA A 736 5.00 11.73 -7.99
N ASP A 737 5.06 12.84 -8.71
CA ASP A 737 4.74 14.14 -8.13
C ASP A 737 3.33 14.03 -7.50
N PRO A 738 3.15 14.42 -6.23
CA PRO A 738 1.86 14.44 -5.55
C PRO A 738 0.70 14.99 -6.39
N LEU A 739 0.98 15.90 -7.33
CA LEU A 739 0.02 16.42 -8.30
C LEU A 739 -0.64 15.32 -9.17
N PHE A 740 0.07 14.24 -9.49
CA PHE A 740 -0.41 13.14 -10.35
C PHE A 740 -0.83 11.90 -9.53
N LEU A 741 -0.82 11.97 -8.20
CA LEU A 741 -1.22 10.86 -7.32
C LEU A 741 -2.73 10.59 -7.31
N ASN A 742 -3.56 11.58 -7.63
CA ASN A 742 -5.01 11.40 -7.74
C ASN A 742 -5.46 11.47 -9.20
N PRO A 743 -6.40 10.63 -9.65
CA PRO A 743 -7.06 10.86 -10.93
C PRO A 743 -7.83 12.20 -10.91
N PRO A 744 -8.20 12.75 -12.07
CA PRO A 744 -9.12 13.88 -12.14
C PRO A 744 -10.40 13.58 -11.34
N SER A 745 -10.85 14.52 -10.49
CA SER A 745 -12.10 14.36 -9.72
C SER A 745 -13.31 14.51 -10.64
N LEU A 746 -14.10 13.45 -10.80
CA LEU A 746 -15.29 13.44 -11.65
C LEU A 746 -16.57 13.67 -10.82
N GLY A 747 -17.33 14.69 -11.18
CA GLY A 747 -18.76 14.73 -10.85
C GLY A 747 -19.54 13.85 -11.84
N ALA A 748 -20.63 13.22 -11.41
CA ALA A 748 -21.43 12.35 -12.27
C ALA A 748 -21.94 13.10 -13.52
N GLY A 749 -21.70 12.53 -14.71
CA GLY A 749 -22.03 13.14 -16.01
C GLY A 749 -21.18 14.38 -16.36
N GLY A 750 -20.05 14.54 -15.67
CA GLY A 750 -19.15 15.68 -15.82
C GLY A 750 -17.97 15.40 -16.76
N TYR A 751 -17.35 16.50 -17.16
CA TYR A 751 -16.12 16.56 -17.94
C TYR A 751 -14.94 16.88 -17.02
N ALA A 752 -13.83 16.16 -17.12
CA ALA A 752 -12.60 16.50 -16.41
C ALA A 752 -11.35 16.40 -17.28
N ASN A 753 -10.49 17.41 -17.15
CA ASN A 753 -9.16 17.43 -17.76
C ASN A 753 -8.14 16.75 -16.85
N ALA A 754 -7.32 15.88 -17.43
CA ALA A 754 -6.04 15.55 -16.82
C ALA A 754 -5.14 16.79 -16.73
N LEU A 755 -4.16 16.75 -15.82
CA LEU A 755 -3.13 17.79 -15.75
C LEU A 755 -2.39 17.88 -17.09
N ALA A 756 -2.07 19.10 -17.52
CA ALA A 756 -1.41 19.31 -18.80
C ALA A 756 -0.03 18.61 -18.89
N PRO A 757 0.37 18.06 -20.04
CA PRO A 757 1.64 17.36 -20.25
C PRO A 757 2.87 18.19 -19.86
N SER A 758 2.78 19.51 -20.03
CA SER A 758 3.83 20.47 -19.66
C SER A 758 4.13 20.50 -18.15
N LEU A 759 3.21 20.02 -17.30
CA LEU A 759 3.38 19.93 -15.86
C LEU A 759 4.07 18.63 -15.43
N LEU A 760 4.12 17.61 -16.30
CA LEU A 760 4.60 16.29 -15.93
C LEU A 760 6.09 16.28 -15.58
N SER A 761 6.94 16.96 -16.36
CA SER A 761 8.40 16.97 -16.15
C SER A 761 8.95 15.55 -15.97
N THR A 762 9.64 15.27 -14.86
CA THR A 762 10.11 13.93 -14.46
C THR A 762 9.13 13.21 -13.53
N GLY A 763 7.88 13.65 -13.44
CA GLY A 763 6.88 13.19 -12.47
C GLY A 763 6.45 11.73 -12.62
N LEU A 764 7.00 10.98 -13.57
CA LEU A 764 6.83 9.53 -13.70
C LEU A 764 8.17 8.78 -13.87
N THR A 765 9.29 9.38 -13.47
CA THR A 765 10.58 8.66 -13.39
C THR A 765 10.54 7.57 -12.34
N LEU A 766 11.31 6.50 -12.52
CA LEU A 766 11.37 5.41 -11.54
C LEU A 766 12.08 5.85 -10.26
N LEU A 767 11.65 5.33 -9.11
CA LEU A 767 12.45 5.37 -7.90
C LEU A 767 13.60 4.36 -7.97
N PRO A 768 14.73 4.59 -7.28
CA PRO A 768 15.82 3.60 -7.22
C PRO A 768 15.41 2.24 -6.63
N THR A 769 14.34 2.22 -5.84
CA THR A 769 13.75 0.99 -5.26
C THR A 769 12.75 0.30 -6.18
N SER A 770 12.46 0.88 -7.35
CA SER A 770 11.46 0.40 -8.28
C SER A 770 11.82 -0.98 -8.84
N PRO A 771 10.89 -1.95 -8.83
CA PRO A 771 11.05 -3.20 -9.57
C PRO A 771 11.25 -3.05 -11.08
N ALA A 772 11.05 -1.87 -11.70
CA ALA A 772 11.37 -1.63 -13.12
C ALA A 772 12.84 -1.25 -13.35
N TYR A 773 13.56 -0.90 -12.30
CA TYR A 773 14.93 -0.40 -12.38
C TYR A 773 15.89 -1.48 -12.89
N ASN A 774 16.62 -1.21 -13.98
CA ASN A 774 17.57 -2.13 -14.63
C ASN A 774 16.99 -3.50 -15.02
N ARG A 775 15.68 -3.60 -15.31
CA ARG A 775 15.03 -4.88 -15.67
C ARG A 775 14.74 -5.06 -17.15
N GLY A 776 14.86 -4.01 -17.93
CA GLY A 776 14.61 -4.07 -19.36
C GLY A 776 15.70 -4.80 -20.13
N ILE A 777 15.26 -5.37 -21.25
CA ILE A 777 16.14 -6.00 -22.23
C ILE A 777 16.52 -4.99 -23.32
N ASP A 778 17.51 -5.33 -24.14
CA ASP A 778 17.78 -4.61 -25.39
C ASP A 778 16.87 -5.19 -26.50
N PRO A 779 15.86 -4.45 -26.99
CA PRO A 779 14.95 -4.93 -28.02
C PRO A 779 15.66 -5.43 -29.29
N SER A 780 16.83 -4.87 -29.62
CA SER A 780 17.57 -5.23 -30.83
C SER A 780 18.27 -6.59 -30.77
N THR A 781 18.26 -7.23 -29.58
CA THR A 781 18.89 -8.53 -29.34
C THR A 781 17.89 -9.71 -29.41
N LEU A 782 16.60 -9.42 -29.58
CA LEU A 782 15.57 -10.46 -29.67
C LEU A 782 15.76 -11.33 -30.92
N SER A 783 15.71 -12.66 -30.70
CA SER A 783 15.83 -13.63 -31.79
C SER A 783 14.59 -13.63 -32.69
N GLY A 784 14.78 -13.74 -33.99
CA GLY A 784 13.69 -13.83 -34.96
C GLY A 784 13.20 -12.49 -35.51
N LEU A 785 13.73 -11.36 -35.03
CA LEU A 785 13.45 -10.06 -35.64
C LEU A 785 14.11 -9.93 -37.03
N PRO A 786 13.41 -9.39 -38.04
CA PRO A 786 14.00 -9.09 -39.35
C PRO A 786 15.18 -8.11 -39.23
N ALA A 787 16.22 -8.31 -40.05
CA ALA A 787 17.46 -7.52 -39.97
C ALA A 787 17.23 -6.00 -40.17
N ASN A 788 16.30 -5.63 -41.06
CA ASN A 788 15.86 -4.26 -41.30
C ASN A 788 15.16 -3.65 -40.08
N ILE A 789 14.28 -4.41 -39.40
CA ILE A 789 13.65 -3.98 -38.14
C ILE A 789 14.72 -3.76 -37.06
N VAL A 790 15.68 -4.68 -36.91
CA VAL A 790 16.79 -4.51 -35.96
C VAL A 790 17.62 -3.27 -36.27
N SER A 791 17.92 -3.03 -37.56
CA SER A 791 18.66 -1.85 -37.99
C SER A 791 17.92 -0.55 -37.66
N ASP A 792 16.60 -0.52 -37.85
CA ASP A 792 15.80 0.66 -37.55
C ASP A 792 15.58 0.87 -36.06
N LEU A 793 15.28 -0.20 -35.30
CA LEU A 793 15.15 -0.14 -33.83
C LEU A 793 16.36 0.55 -33.19
N LYS A 794 17.58 0.17 -33.60
CA LYS A 794 18.83 0.74 -33.07
C LYS A 794 18.97 2.25 -33.26
N LYS A 795 18.20 2.87 -34.16
CA LYS A 795 18.18 4.34 -34.32
C LYS A 795 17.42 5.05 -33.20
N TYR A 796 16.51 4.36 -32.51
CA TYR A 796 15.55 4.97 -31.58
C TYR A 796 15.66 4.46 -30.13
N ILE A 797 16.00 3.20 -29.91
CA ILE A 797 15.91 2.55 -28.58
C ILE A 797 17.01 2.93 -27.57
N TYR A 798 18.06 3.64 -27.99
CA TYR A 798 19.21 3.94 -27.13
C TYR A 798 19.14 5.29 -26.43
N THR A 799 17.99 5.96 -26.51
CA THR A 799 17.69 7.16 -25.72
C THR A 799 16.31 7.01 -25.08
N ASP A 800 16.12 7.64 -23.93
CA ASP A 800 14.82 7.80 -23.29
C ASP A 800 14.08 9.04 -23.83
N ILE A 801 12.88 9.29 -23.32
CA ILE A 801 12.04 10.44 -23.71
C ILE A 801 12.71 11.82 -23.52
N ASN A 802 13.68 11.93 -22.62
CA ASN A 802 14.42 13.17 -22.35
C ASN A 802 15.77 13.22 -23.08
N GLY A 803 16.03 12.27 -23.99
CA GLY A 803 17.29 12.16 -24.71
C GLY A 803 18.43 11.54 -23.90
N LYS A 804 18.15 10.96 -22.74
CA LYS A 804 19.16 10.31 -21.91
C LYS A 804 19.54 8.95 -22.47
N ALA A 805 20.83 8.64 -22.48
CA ALA A 805 21.34 7.40 -23.04
C ALA A 805 20.85 6.16 -22.28
N ARG A 806 20.42 5.14 -23.03
CA ARG A 806 20.09 3.80 -22.52
C ARG A 806 21.26 2.83 -22.78
N PRO A 807 21.62 1.98 -21.81
CA PRO A 807 22.64 0.95 -22.00
C PRO A 807 22.35 0.00 -23.17
N GLN A 808 23.38 -0.34 -23.95
CA GLN A 808 23.29 -1.37 -24.99
C GLN A 808 23.52 -2.75 -24.40
N GLY A 809 22.79 -3.77 -24.87
CA GLY A 809 22.93 -5.15 -24.40
C GLY A 809 22.12 -5.52 -23.15
N GLY A 810 21.26 -4.62 -22.65
CA GLY A 810 20.33 -4.87 -21.55
C GLY A 810 20.63 -4.05 -20.29
N GLY A 811 19.86 -4.28 -19.22
CA GLY A 811 19.97 -3.48 -18.00
C GLY A 811 19.47 -2.06 -18.20
N VAL A 812 18.52 -1.86 -19.13
CA VAL A 812 17.79 -0.61 -19.27
C VAL A 812 16.65 -0.57 -18.24
N ASP A 813 16.14 0.62 -17.96
CA ASP A 813 14.90 0.73 -17.20
C ASP A 813 13.68 0.41 -18.08
N LEU A 814 12.65 -0.15 -17.45
CA LEU A 814 11.34 -0.29 -18.09
C LEU A 814 10.66 1.08 -18.20
N GLY A 815 9.79 1.23 -19.20
CA GLY A 815 9.04 2.45 -19.46
C GLY A 815 9.85 3.55 -20.14
N ALA A 816 9.27 4.74 -20.26
CA ALA A 816 9.75 5.81 -21.13
C ALA A 816 11.00 6.54 -20.64
N TYR A 817 11.30 6.46 -19.34
CA TYR A 817 12.41 7.17 -18.70
C TYR A 817 13.57 6.23 -18.39
N GLN A 818 14.79 6.79 -18.37
CA GLN A 818 15.99 6.13 -17.89
C GLN A 818 16.56 6.86 -16.66
N HIS A 819 16.87 6.11 -15.60
CA HIS A 819 17.46 6.64 -14.36
C HIS A 819 18.87 7.17 -14.52
#